data_AF-A0A7C6F0T3-F1
#
_entry.id   AF-A0A7C6F0T3-F1
#
_cell.length_a   1.000
_cell.length_b   1.000
_cell.length_c   1.000
_cell.angle_alpha   90.00
_cell.angle_beta   90.00
_cell.angle_gamma   90.00
#
_symmetry.space_group_name_H-M   'P 1'
#
loop_
_entity.id
_entity.type
_entity.pdbx_description
1 polymer ?
#
loop_
_entity_poly.entity_id
_entity_poly.type
_entity_poly.pdbx_seq_one_letter_code
_entity_poly.pdbx_strand_id
1 'polypeptide(L)'
;MKKFLAIIKSLTVTVGLLLALHLNTTSHAQPLRFTKVRVTDEGAIQLQWQSRTNGVYRLEYTAELSDQTVWDVLVDYFPTQGTNTIFLDTGKYWTEPVLPHPKDCALRFYRVIQVGTNSLVPPIVTISNPAPGSVLSGEVTINVSISTTNWIVAVRFFVDGEEVEFGGADDNGNASYTINTTEWPNGPHVIFVVAETAAGTETTGQQSSAQSGAGASALVPVTFSNYISKWYFSLPGFDPSLGETQRITAKFEAYSSWTLSILDEFDTPVRSASGTGFNMQFDWDGRDNHGFETPPGEYQFILSANQTTLPQSLMAAGENLWLSPMMEATLEGKCSYFIEIPPLPPPLDELYGPLPPVEVKIPDSFFEKMLSDRFFQERTGFERPQQGGASQTTQSPRRPPPKPIKGTPGTVGIAWQGHHPDTTSGIPGFNPPANLVGWITLDPNYFLPYGRIKRAGEIANKFEATMKKYKWKTAFNYGDDKLTAAAMRKPSKGGTNLFNYCNIGLLVGHGIRGASQDFLAASTPSLQTYYPVYRTGVNAYDWVRMSEFDFGGGPGGLRWMGIYACNMLYRENALDMWNKGVLPMNLNLHILLAAETSVQMYPEFGRLWASYMNGGEDGIKRTVLESWALASHKVHKEVKPSHDVIMSSAYWPNCVNDKLLSYTPNDSDDPSEIRFRRVKVWPTFQMLE
;
A
#
# COMPACT_ATOMS: atom_id res chain seq x y z
N MET A 1 3.59 -12.48 -43.19
CA MET A 1 3.18 -12.83 -41.80
C MET A 1 2.80 -14.30 -41.58
N LYS A 2 2.12 -15.01 -42.50
CA LYS A 2 1.71 -16.41 -42.29
C LYS A 2 2.81 -17.50 -42.34
N LYS A 3 4.07 -17.17 -42.66
CA LYS A 3 5.19 -18.15 -42.70
C LYS A 3 6.14 -18.09 -41.49
N PHE A 4 5.99 -17.13 -40.58
CA PHE A 4 6.86 -16.99 -39.40
C PHE A 4 6.32 -17.73 -38.15
N LEU A 5 5.06 -18.17 -38.17
CA LEU A 5 4.40 -18.84 -37.03
C LEU A 5 4.78 -20.33 -36.86
N ALA A 6 5.49 -20.93 -37.80
CA ALA A 6 5.76 -22.38 -37.78
C ALA A 6 7.02 -22.79 -36.99
N ILE A 7 7.88 -21.85 -36.57
CA ILE A 7 9.21 -22.16 -36.00
C ILE A 7 9.24 -22.07 -34.45
N ILE A 8 8.20 -21.55 -33.79
CA ILE A 8 8.22 -21.24 -32.33
C ILE A 8 7.75 -22.41 -31.44
N LYS A 9 7.44 -23.61 -31.99
CA LYS A 9 6.94 -24.75 -31.18
C LYS A 9 8.00 -25.70 -30.61
N SER A 10 9.32 -25.44 -30.73
CA SER A 10 10.32 -26.40 -30.22
C SER A 10 11.53 -25.82 -29.47
N LEU A 11 11.46 -24.64 -28.85
CA LEU A 11 12.54 -24.17 -27.98
C LEU A 11 12.07 -23.91 -26.55
N THR A 12 12.75 -24.58 -25.64
CA THR A 12 12.71 -24.46 -24.18
C THR A 12 12.94 -23.01 -23.73
N VAL A 13 12.21 -22.62 -22.69
CA VAL A 13 12.24 -21.37 -21.92
C VAL A 13 13.53 -20.56 -22.12
N THR A 14 13.49 -19.57 -23.01
CA THR A 14 14.44 -18.48 -23.08
C THR A 14 13.64 -17.22 -23.39
N VAL A 15 13.67 -16.22 -22.50
CA VAL A 15 13.04 -14.92 -22.70
C VAL A 15 13.69 -14.23 -23.91
N GLY A 16 13.04 -14.33 -25.06
CA GLY A 16 13.51 -13.76 -26.32
C GLY A 16 13.20 -12.28 -26.43
N LEU A 17 14.22 -11.44 -26.29
CA LEU A 17 14.20 -10.01 -26.59
C LEU A 17 13.90 -9.79 -28.09
N LEU A 18 12.81 -9.11 -28.45
CA LEU A 18 12.51 -8.75 -29.84
C LEU A 18 12.32 -7.23 -29.98
N LEU A 19 13.21 -6.63 -30.77
CA LEU A 19 13.28 -5.21 -31.12
C LEU A 19 12.16 -4.82 -32.10
N ALA A 20 11.59 -3.62 -31.91
CA ALA A 20 10.39 -3.11 -32.59
C ALA A 20 10.54 -2.80 -34.09
N LEU A 21 9.44 -2.89 -34.83
CA LEU A 21 9.28 -2.38 -36.22
C LEU A 21 8.04 -1.46 -36.33
N HIS A 22 8.19 -0.38 -37.09
CA HIS A 22 7.41 0.86 -37.05
C HIS A 22 6.27 0.92 -38.08
N LEU A 23 5.22 1.71 -37.78
CA LEU A 23 4.42 2.46 -38.75
C LEU A 23 4.23 3.90 -38.24
N ASN A 24 4.60 4.88 -39.07
CA ASN A 24 4.59 6.32 -38.77
C ASN A 24 3.21 6.96 -39.04
N THR A 25 2.76 7.86 -38.15
CA THR A 25 2.01 9.08 -38.54
C THR A 25 2.20 10.23 -37.54
N THR A 26 2.78 11.34 -38.05
CA THR A 26 2.66 12.77 -37.66
C THR A 26 2.61 13.21 -36.18
N SER A 27 3.74 13.67 -35.65
CA SER A 27 4.03 15.06 -35.22
C SER A 27 5.41 15.10 -34.54
N HIS A 28 6.15 16.20 -34.69
CA HIS A 28 7.56 16.34 -34.28
C HIS A 28 7.79 16.30 -32.76
N ALA A 29 7.78 15.10 -32.18
CA ALA A 29 8.46 14.77 -30.94
C ALA A 29 9.29 13.50 -31.20
N GLN A 30 10.57 13.50 -30.80
CA GLN A 30 11.35 12.25 -30.74
C GLN A 30 10.53 11.22 -29.94
N PRO A 31 10.30 10.00 -30.45
CA PRO A 31 9.55 8.99 -29.73
C PRO A 31 10.28 8.69 -28.41
N LEU A 32 9.54 8.71 -27.29
CA LEU A 32 10.07 8.23 -26.01
C LEU A 32 10.47 6.76 -26.22
N ARG A 33 11.72 6.43 -25.89
CA ARG A 33 12.29 5.09 -26.04
C ARG A 33 12.93 4.69 -24.73
N PHE A 34 12.82 3.40 -24.40
CA PHE A 34 13.62 2.83 -23.33
C PHE A 34 15.09 2.89 -23.72
N THR A 35 15.89 3.51 -22.88
CA THR A 35 17.35 3.60 -23.03
C THR A 35 18.04 2.37 -22.46
N LYS A 36 17.40 1.69 -21.50
CA LYS A 36 17.88 0.43 -20.91
C LYS A 36 16.71 -0.41 -20.41
N VAL A 37 16.82 -1.72 -20.60
CA VAL A 37 15.94 -2.73 -20.00
C VAL A 37 16.82 -3.80 -19.36
N ARG A 38 16.55 -4.16 -18.10
CA ARG A 38 17.30 -5.18 -17.35
C ARG A 38 16.32 -6.14 -16.66
N VAL A 39 16.60 -7.43 -16.71
CA VAL A 39 15.94 -8.44 -15.87
C VAL A 39 16.75 -8.57 -14.57
N THR A 40 16.08 -8.52 -13.42
CA THR A 40 16.73 -8.74 -12.11
C THR A 40 16.89 -10.24 -11.82
N ASP A 41 17.66 -10.59 -10.79
CA ASP A 41 17.84 -11.99 -10.37
C ASP A 41 16.54 -12.64 -9.87
N GLU A 42 15.54 -11.83 -9.47
CA GLU A 42 14.19 -12.30 -9.11
C GLU A 42 13.23 -12.33 -10.30
N GLY A 43 13.67 -11.95 -11.51
CA GLY A 43 12.87 -11.94 -12.73
C GLY A 43 11.97 -10.71 -12.89
N ALA A 44 12.22 -9.63 -12.13
CA ALA A 44 11.55 -8.35 -12.30
C ALA A 44 12.13 -7.58 -13.50
N ILE A 45 11.38 -6.64 -14.06
CA ILE A 45 11.78 -5.90 -15.26
C ILE A 45 12.06 -4.44 -14.91
N GLN A 46 13.32 -4.05 -15.01
CA GLN A 46 13.77 -2.67 -14.82
C GLN A 46 13.76 -1.94 -16.16
N LEU A 47 13.06 -0.82 -16.21
CA LEU A 47 12.90 0.04 -17.38
C LEU A 47 13.55 1.39 -17.10
N GLN A 48 14.32 1.88 -18.06
CA GLN A 48 14.88 3.23 -18.02
C GLN A 48 14.57 3.96 -19.32
N TRP A 49 14.22 5.24 -19.23
CA TRP A 49 14.01 6.08 -20.40
C TRP A 49 14.53 7.50 -20.17
N GLN A 50 14.93 8.15 -21.26
CA GLN A 50 15.28 9.56 -21.23
C GLN A 50 14.02 10.38 -20.99
N SER A 51 14.06 11.19 -19.94
CA SER A 51 12.93 12.00 -19.48
C SER A 51 13.20 13.49 -19.71
N ARG A 52 12.10 14.25 -19.81
CA ARG A 52 12.10 15.70 -19.96
C ARG A 52 11.90 16.34 -18.60
N THR A 53 12.46 17.53 -18.41
CA THR A 53 12.23 18.36 -17.22
C THR A 53 10.74 18.56 -16.99
N ASN A 54 10.29 18.37 -15.75
CA ASN A 54 8.89 18.42 -15.31
C ASN A 54 7.95 17.44 -16.05
N GLY A 55 8.46 16.49 -16.83
CA GLY A 55 7.66 15.50 -17.52
C GLY A 55 6.91 14.60 -16.54
N VAL A 56 5.66 14.31 -16.89
CA VAL A 56 4.83 13.33 -16.18
C VAL A 56 4.51 12.19 -17.13
N TYR A 57 4.78 10.98 -16.69
CA TYR A 57 4.76 9.78 -17.51
C TYR A 57 3.70 8.79 -17.04
N ARG A 58 3.19 8.02 -18.00
CA ARG A 58 2.44 6.81 -17.76
C ARG A 58 3.20 5.65 -18.37
N LEU A 59 3.40 4.61 -17.59
CA LEU A 59 3.85 3.32 -18.10
C LEU A 59 2.63 2.44 -18.26
N GLU A 60 2.56 1.78 -19.39
CA GLU A 60 1.49 0.85 -19.71
C GLU A 60 2.09 -0.49 -20.09
N TYR A 61 1.31 -1.54 -19.87
CA TYR A 61 1.70 -2.90 -20.19
C TYR A 61 0.59 -3.62 -20.96
N THR A 62 0.95 -4.72 -21.59
CA THR A 62 0.00 -5.66 -22.18
C THR A 62 0.62 -7.06 -22.24
N ALA A 63 -0.22 -8.09 -22.25
CA ALA A 63 0.23 -9.48 -22.38
C ALA A 63 0.43 -9.89 -23.85
N GLU A 64 -0.11 -9.12 -24.80
CA GLU A 64 -0.07 -9.46 -26.23
C GLU A 64 -0.01 -8.22 -27.12
N LEU A 65 0.57 -8.38 -28.31
CA LEU A 65 0.59 -7.32 -29.33
C LEU A 65 -0.26 -7.75 -30.53
N SER A 66 -1.19 -6.87 -30.91
CA SER A 66 -2.05 -7.00 -32.08
C SER A 66 -2.40 -5.63 -32.67
N ASP A 67 -3.06 -5.61 -33.83
CA ASP A 67 -3.54 -4.35 -34.43
C ASP A 67 -4.59 -3.62 -33.55
N GLN A 68 -5.18 -4.31 -32.57
CA GLN A 68 -6.14 -3.79 -31.61
C GLN A 68 -5.65 -3.92 -30.15
N THR A 69 -4.33 -3.78 -29.93
CA THR A 69 -3.73 -3.93 -28.60
C THR A 69 -4.41 -3.05 -27.55
N VAL A 70 -4.97 -3.68 -26.52
CA VAL A 70 -5.43 -3.00 -25.31
C VAL A 70 -4.25 -2.88 -24.35
N TRP A 71 -4.04 -1.68 -23.84
CA TRP A 71 -2.95 -1.36 -22.93
C TRP A 71 -3.52 -1.04 -21.56
N ASP A 72 -3.05 -1.77 -20.56
CA ASP A 72 -3.38 -1.54 -19.17
C ASP A 72 -2.35 -0.61 -18.53
N VAL A 73 -2.80 0.19 -17.58
CA VAL A 73 -1.94 1.16 -16.90
C VAL A 73 -1.10 0.43 -15.85
N LEU A 74 0.22 0.44 -16.05
CA LEU A 74 1.17 -0.08 -15.07
C LEU A 74 1.37 0.93 -13.95
N VAL A 75 1.75 2.17 -14.29
CA VAL A 75 1.82 3.29 -13.36
C VAL A 75 1.41 4.56 -14.10
N ASP A 76 0.60 5.39 -13.44
CA ASP A 76 0.15 6.67 -13.99
C ASP A 76 0.73 7.83 -13.19
N TYR A 77 0.75 9.01 -13.83
CA TYR A 77 1.23 10.25 -13.24
C TYR A 77 2.63 10.15 -12.60
N PHE A 78 3.50 9.28 -13.14
CA PHE A 78 4.84 9.06 -12.63
C PHE A 78 5.75 10.23 -13.00
N PRO A 79 6.21 11.04 -12.04
CA PRO A 79 6.99 12.22 -12.34
C PRO A 79 8.40 11.84 -12.78
N THR A 80 9.00 12.72 -13.59
CA THR A 80 10.40 12.59 -13.99
C THR A 80 11.35 12.53 -12.79
N GLN A 81 12.39 11.70 -12.89
CA GLN A 81 13.49 11.64 -11.91
C GLN A 81 14.71 12.46 -12.38
N GLY A 82 14.48 13.46 -13.23
CA GLY A 82 15.51 14.31 -13.83
C GLY A 82 15.52 14.19 -15.35
N THR A 83 16.69 13.88 -15.93
CA THR A 83 16.83 13.65 -17.38
C THR A 83 16.73 12.18 -17.76
N ASN A 84 16.75 11.28 -16.77
CA ASN A 84 16.51 9.85 -16.93
C ASN A 84 15.60 9.40 -15.80
N THR A 85 14.66 8.51 -16.11
CA THR A 85 13.74 7.95 -15.12
C THR A 85 13.86 6.44 -15.14
N ILE A 86 13.88 5.84 -13.96
CA ILE A 86 13.93 4.40 -13.73
C ILE A 86 12.64 3.92 -13.07
N PHE A 87 12.16 2.74 -13.48
CA PHE A 87 11.04 2.05 -12.87
C PHE A 87 11.32 0.54 -12.86
N LEU A 88 10.98 -0.16 -11.78
CA LEU A 88 11.07 -1.62 -11.67
C LEU A 88 9.66 -2.20 -11.56
N ASP A 89 9.27 -3.03 -12.52
CA ASP A 89 8.04 -3.81 -12.46
C ASP A 89 8.27 -5.09 -11.66
N THR A 90 7.77 -5.12 -10.42
CA THR A 90 7.70 -6.32 -9.56
C THR A 90 6.28 -6.89 -9.46
N GLY A 91 5.35 -6.44 -10.33
CA GLY A 91 3.92 -6.70 -10.20
C GLY A 91 3.22 -5.72 -9.26
N LYS A 92 1.88 -5.80 -9.18
CA LYS A 92 1.03 -5.01 -8.28
C LYS A 92 -0.09 -5.87 -7.70
N TYR A 93 0.24 -6.53 -6.61
CA TYR A 93 -0.64 -7.48 -5.93
C TYR A 93 -1.76 -6.85 -5.10
N TRP A 94 -1.84 -5.54 -5.08
CA TRP A 94 -2.86 -4.72 -4.41
C TRP A 94 -3.77 -3.99 -5.41
N THR A 95 -3.70 -4.34 -6.69
CA THR A 95 -4.62 -3.82 -7.71
C THR A 95 -5.72 -4.84 -7.99
N GLU A 96 -6.84 -4.39 -8.55
CA GLU A 96 -7.92 -5.27 -9.01
C GLU A 96 -8.17 -4.96 -10.50
N PRO A 97 -7.92 -5.91 -11.41
CA PRO A 97 -7.33 -7.23 -11.16
C PRO A 97 -5.88 -7.13 -10.67
N VAL A 98 -5.43 -8.13 -9.91
CA VAL A 98 -4.04 -8.24 -9.47
C VAL A 98 -3.13 -8.29 -10.69
N LEU A 99 -2.07 -7.46 -10.68
CA LEU A 99 -0.99 -7.55 -11.63
C LEU A 99 0.07 -8.54 -11.11
N PRO A 100 0.22 -9.74 -11.70
CA PRO A 100 1.26 -10.69 -11.28
C PRO A 100 2.66 -10.14 -11.58
N HIS A 101 3.65 -10.66 -10.85
CA HIS A 101 5.05 -10.35 -11.11
C HIS A 101 5.47 -10.82 -12.52
N PRO A 102 6.38 -10.11 -13.21
CA PRO A 102 6.74 -10.44 -14.59
C PRO A 102 7.22 -11.88 -14.81
N LYS A 103 8.00 -12.43 -13.87
CA LYS A 103 8.46 -13.83 -13.89
C LYS A 103 7.32 -14.87 -14.01
N ASP A 104 6.13 -14.53 -13.53
CA ASP A 104 4.97 -15.43 -13.50
C ASP A 104 4.08 -15.23 -14.75
N CYS A 105 4.51 -14.38 -15.68
CA CYS A 105 3.80 -14.07 -16.91
C CYS A 105 4.47 -14.73 -18.11
N ALA A 106 3.68 -15.27 -19.03
CA ALA A 106 4.21 -15.80 -20.29
C ALA A 106 4.88 -14.71 -21.13
N LEU A 107 4.22 -13.54 -21.24
CA LEU A 107 4.71 -12.37 -21.96
C LEU A 107 4.27 -11.09 -21.24
N ARG A 108 5.10 -10.06 -21.30
CA ARG A 108 4.76 -8.70 -20.88
C ARG A 108 5.46 -7.67 -21.76
N PHE A 109 4.67 -6.84 -22.44
CA PHE A 109 5.14 -5.75 -23.28
C PHE A 109 4.93 -4.44 -22.55
N TYR A 110 5.79 -3.47 -22.80
CA TYR A 110 5.77 -2.17 -22.12
C TYR A 110 5.78 -1.04 -23.13
N ARG A 111 5.10 0.05 -22.78
CA ARG A 111 5.31 1.36 -23.41
C ARG A 111 5.29 2.47 -22.37
N VAL A 112 5.96 3.57 -22.70
CA VAL A 112 5.98 4.79 -21.90
C VAL A 112 5.39 5.93 -22.71
N ILE A 113 4.50 6.70 -22.08
CA ILE A 113 3.80 7.84 -22.67
C ILE A 113 4.04 9.03 -21.77
N GLN A 114 4.39 10.18 -22.34
CA GLN A 114 4.32 11.44 -21.59
C GLN A 114 2.86 11.93 -21.59
N VAL A 115 2.23 11.91 -20.43
CA VAL A 115 0.81 12.29 -20.26
C VAL A 115 0.64 13.75 -19.84
N GLY A 116 1.72 14.43 -19.44
CA GLY A 116 1.67 15.85 -19.12
C GLY A 116 3.00 16.42 -18.65
N THR A 117 2.88 17.59 -18.00
CA THR A 117 3.98 18.28 -17.31
C THR A 117 3.48 18.89 -16.02
N ASN A 118 4.27 18.82 -14.96
CA ASN A 118 4.00 19.52 -13.71
C ASN A 118 4.10 21.03 -13.88
N SER A 119 3.19 21.78 -13.26
CA SER A 119 3.09 23.24 -13.39
C SER A 119 3.65 24.00 -12.19
N LEU A 120 3.80 23.35 -11.04
CA LEU A 120 4.41 23.94 -9.86
C LEU A 120 5.94 23.87 -9.93
N VAL A 121 6.59 24.77 -9.22
CA VAL A 121 8.04 24.70 -8.96
C VAL A 121 8.33 23.34 -8.28
N PRO A 122 9.23 22.51 -8.83
CA PRO A 122 9.60 21.24 -8.23
C PRO A 122 10.09 21.42 -6.78
N PRO A 123 9.64 20.59 -5.82
CA PRO A 123 10.24 20.53 -4.50
C PRO A 123 11.71 20.11 -4.60
N ILE A 124 12.56 20.62 -3.71
CA ILE A 124 13.94 20.15 -3.55
C ILE A 124 13.90 18.97 -2.60
N VAL A 125 14.20 17.77 -3.11
CA VAL A 125 14.21 16.52 -2.32
C VAL A 125 15.65 16.10 -2.08
N THR A 126 16.02 15.87 -0.82
CA THR A 126 17.37 15.45 -0.44
C THR A 126 17.30 14.25 0.47
N ILE A 127 18.01 13.18 0.12
CA ILE A 127 18.26 12.07 1.05
C ILE A 127 19.45 12.50 1.91
N SER A 128 19.22 12.69 3.20
CA SER A 128 20.25 13.08 4.17
C SER A 128 20.97 11.88 4.79
N ASN A 129 20.33 10.71 4.76
CA ASN A 129 20.91 9.43 5.13
C ASN A 129 20.19 8.32 4.35
N PRO A 130 20.87 7.32 3.79
CA PRO A 130 22.32 7.10 3.75
C PRO A 130 23.06 8.06 2.83
N ALA A 131 24.38 8.16 3.00
CA ALA A 131 25.24 8.89 2.07
C ALA A 131 25.53 8.03 0.81
N PRO A 132 25.81 8.64 -0.35
CA PRO A 132 26.31 7.92 -1.51
C PRO A 132 27.55 7.07 -1.19
N GLY A 133 27.53 5.81 -1.60
CA GLY A 133 28.59 4.83 -1.36
C GLY A 133 28.52 4.09 -0.02
N SER A 134 27.51 4.36 0.83
CA SER A 134 27.34 3.63 2.09
C SER A 134 27.15 2.12 1.87
N VAL A 135 27.77 1.33 2.74
CA VAL A 135 27.49 -0.11 2.87
C VAL A 135 26.42 -0.31 3.94
N LEU A 136 25.35 -1.00 3.59
CA LEU A 136 24.12 -1.09 4.36
C LEU A 136 23.76 -2.55 4.66
N SER A 137 23.27 -2.82 5.86
CA SER A 137 22.94 -4.16 6.34
C SER A 137 21.76 -4.11 7.31
N GLY A 138 20.83 -5.06 7.19
CA GLY A 138 19.63 -5.15 8.02
C GLY A 138 18.71 -3.93 7.88
N GLU A 139 18.13 -3.51 9.00
CA GLU A 139 17.20 -2.38 9.06
C GLU A 139 17.93 -1.04 8.93
N VAL A 140 17.57 -0.27 7.91
CA VAL A 140 18.18 1.01 7.58
C VAL A 140 17.09 2.07 7.43
N THR A 141 17.19 3.11 8.24
CA THR A 141 16.33 4.30 8.13
C THR A 141 16.91 5.27 7.11
N ILE A 142 16.08 5.62 6.13
CA ILE A 142 16.38 6.57 5.08
C ILE A 142 15.67 7.87 5.43
N ASN A 143 16.46 8.90 5.67
CA ASN A 143 15.99 10.22 6.06
C ASN A 143 15.99 11.15 4.85
N VAL A 144 14.91 11.91 4.72
CA VAL A 144 14.67 12.80 3.58
C VAL A 144 14.26 14.16 4.10
N SER A 145 14.80 15.21 3.48
CA SER A 145 14.29 16.57 3.61
C SER A 145 13.73 17.05 2.28
N ILE A 146 12.56 17.67 2.35
CA ILE A 146 11.79 18.17 1.21
C ILE A 146 11.56 19.65 1.44
N SER A 147 12.23 20.50 0.66
CA SER A 147 12.02 21.94 0.72
C SER A 147 11.06 22.37 -0.38
N THR A 148 9.91 22.91 0.02
CA THR A 148 8.89 23.43 -0.89
C THR A 148 8.00 24.46 -0.19
N THR A 149 7.37 25.33 -0.98
CA THR A 149 6.30 26.23 -0.50
C THR A 149 4.91 25.64 -0.74
N ASN A 150 4.82 24.49 -1.41
CA ASN A 150 3.58 23.82 -1.76
C ASN A 150 3.33 22.66 -0.81
N TRP A 151 2.11 22.14 -0.80
CA TRP A 151 1.73 21.02 0.05
C TRP A 151 2.39 19.75 -0.47
N ILE A 152 3.06 19.00 0.40
CA ILE A 152 3.61 17.68 0.06
C ILE A 152 2.45 16.70 0.12
N VAL A 153 1.98 16.27 -1.06
CA VAL A 153 0.85 15.34 -1.15
C VAL A 153 1.29 13.90 -0.97
N ALA A 154 2.49 13.58 -1.45
CA ALA A 154 3.04 12.24 -1.31
C ALA A 154 4.55 12.24 -1.36
N VAL A 155 5.13 11.24 -0.71
CA VAL A 155 6.54 10.89 -0.77
C VAL A 155 6.62 9.41 -1.15
N ARG A 156 7.16 9.12 -2.33
CA ARG A 156 7.39 7.77 -2.83
C ARG A 156 8.87 7.44 -2.68
N PHE A 157 9.14 6.32 -2.05
CA PHE A 157 10.49 5.86 -1.79
C PHE A 157 10.82 4.67 -2.68
N PHE A 158 12.04 4.66 -3.23
CA PHE A 158 12.43 3.67 -4.23
C PHE A 158 13.77 3.02 -3.94
N VAL A 159 13.86 1.73 -4.25
CA VAL A 159 15.11 0.96 -4.37
C VAL A 159 15.13 0.36 -5.77
N ASP A 160 16.17 0.64 -6.55
CA ASP A 160 16.34 0.16 -7.93
C ASP A 160 15.17 0.46 -8.90
N GLY A 161 14.34 1.45 -8.58
CA GLY A 161 13.15 1.82 -9.34
C GLY A 161 11.86 1.13 -8.88
N GLU A 162 11.92 0.23 -7.90
CA GLU A 162 10.74 -0.33 -7.25
C GLU A 162 10.22 0.64 -6.20
N GLU A 163 8.92 0.93 -6.22
CA GLU A 163 8.28 1.70 -5.14
C GLU A 163 8.16 0.80 -3.91
N VAL A 164 8.97 1.07 -2.90
CA VAL A 164 9.00 0.27 -1.66
C VAL A 164 8.09 0.84 -0.58
N GLU A 165 7.95 2.16 -0.55
CA GLU A 165 7.08 2.85 0.41
C GLU A 165 6.41 4.08 -0.23
N PHE A 166 5.21 4.37 0.25
CA PHE A 166 4.41 5.53 -0.13
C PHE A 166 3.88 6.18 1.13
N GLY A 167 4.40 7.36 1.43
CA GLY A 167 4.07 8.11 2.63
C GLY A 167 3.86 9.60 2.36
N GLY A 168 4.04 10.38 3.41
CA GLY A 168 4.02 11.84 3.40
C GLY A 168 5.27 12.39 4.06
N ALA A 169 5.26 13.68 4.33
CA ALA A 169 6.30 14.35 5.12
C ALA A 169 5.68 14.99 6.37
N ASP A 170 6.51 15.22 7.38
CA ASP A 170 6.17 16.09 8.50
C ASP A 170 6.02 17.56 8.04
N ASP A 171 5.60 18.41 8.96
CA ASP A 171 5.29 19.81 8.64
C ASP A 171 6.54 20.65 8.37
N ASN A 172 7.72 20.10 8.63
CA ASN A 172 9.02 20.70 8.31
C ASN A 172 9.57 20.14 6.99
N GLY A 173 8.79 19.31 6.28
CA GLY A 173 9.20 18.65 5.06
C GLY A 173 10.17 17.49 5.28
N ASN A 174 10.30 16.97 6.49
CA ASN A 174 11.09 15.76 6.73
C ASN A 174 10.24 14.51 6.54
N ALA A 175 10.77 13.53 5.84
CA ALA A 175 10.17 12.22 5.73
C ALA A 175 11.23 11.17 6.09
N SER A 176 10.79 10.05 6.62
CA SER A 176 11.65 8.90 6.82
C SER A 176 10.93 7.63 6.44
N TYR A 177 11.70 6.64 6.03
CA TYR A 177 11.21 5.28 5.88
C TYR A 177 12.32 4.31 6.23
N THR A 178 11.97 3.10 6.63
CA THR A 178 12.96 2.09 6.99
C THR A 178 12.82 0.91 6.04
N ILE A 179 13.94 0.49 5.46
CA ILE A 179 14.06 -0.72 4.66
C ILE A 179 14.86 -1.77 5.39
N ASN A 180 14.56 -3.04 5.11
CA ASN A 180 15.40 -4.15 5.52
C ASN A 180 16.17 -4.65 4.30
N THR A 181 17.49 -4.46 4.28
CA THR A 181 18.30 -4.73 3.09
C THR A 181 18.42 -6.22 2.76
N THR A 182 18.00 -7.13 3.64
CA THR A 182 17.96 -8.58 3.38
C THR A 182 16.92 -8.96 2.31
N GLU A 183 16.00 -8.05 1.98
CA GLU A 183 14.94 -8.25 0.99
C GLU A 183 15.42 -8.14 -0.47
N TRP A 184 16.67 -7.69 -0.67
CA TRP A 184 17.36 -7.61 -1.95
C TRP A 184 18.64 -8.47 -1.90
N PRO A 185 19.14 -8.95 -3.05
CA PRO A 185 20.46 -9.56 -3.13
C PRO A 185 21.54 -8.61 -2.61
N ASN A 186 22.64 -9.15 -2.08
CA ASN A 186 23.83 -8.34 -1.81
C ASN A 186 24.41 -7.73 -3.10
N GLY A 187 25.06 -6.58 -2.97
CA GLY A 187 25.71 -5.90 -4.09
C GLY A 187 25.27 -4.44 -4.27
N PRO A 188 25.51 -3.85 -5.47
CA PRO A 188 25.22 -2.44 -5.73
C PRO A 188 23.72 -2.19 -5.98
N HIS A 189 23.17 -1.19 -5.30
CA HIS A 189 21.79 -0.71 -5.42
C HIS A 189 21.73 0.81 -5.54
N VAL A 190 20.58 1.33 -5.96
CA VAL A 190 20.31 2.77 -6.01
C VAL A 190 19.04 3.10 -5.25
N ILE A 191 19.13 4.06 -4.33
CA ILE A 191 18.00 4.61 -3.57
C ILE A 191 17.65 5.99 -4.11
N PHE A 192 16.37 6.28 -4.25
CA PHE A 192 15.89 7.64 -4.53
C PHE A 192 14.48 7.87 -4.00
N VAL A 193 14.10 9.14 -3.92
CA VAL A 193 12.80 9.56 -3.39
C VAL A 193 12.15 10.57 -4.32
N VAL A 194 10.85 10.45 -4.49
CA VAL A 194 10.02 11.39 -5.25
C VAL A 194 9.04 12.03 -4.29
N ALA A 195 9.04 13.36 -4.22
CA ALA A 195 8.00 14.12 -3.54
C ALA A 195 7.05 14.71 -4.57
N GLU A 196 5.76 14.44 -4.41
CA GLU A 196 4.68 15.08 -5.15
C GLU A 196 4.15 16.24 -4.32
N THR A 197 3.87 17.35 -4.98
CA THR A 197 3.30 18.54 -4.35
C THR A 197 2.03 19.00 -5.04
N ALA A 198 1.20 19.72 -4.30
CA ALA A 198 0.05 20.41 -4.87
C ALA A 198 -0.17 21.78 -4.22
N ALA A 199 -0.90 22.63 -4.91
CA ALA A 199 -1.28 23.96 -4.43
C ALA A 199 -2.70 24.32 -4.88
N GLY A 200 -3.35 25.20 -4.10
CA GLY A 200 -4.67 25.77 -4.37
C GLY A 200 -5.63 25.62 -3.20
N THR A 201 -6.49 26.61 -2.96
CA THR A 201 -7.53 26.56 -1.93
C THR A 201 -8.82 25.99 -2.51
N GLU A 202 -9.38 24.92 -1.91
CA GLU A 202 -10.71 24.43 -2.27
C GLU A 202 -11.67 24.76 -1.13
N THR A 203 -12.53 25.76 -1.34
CA THR A 203 -13.77 25.94 -0.57
C THR A 203 -14.94 25.43 -1.38
N THR A 204 -16.02 25.05 -0.71
CA THR A 204 -17.31 24.78 -1.35
C THR A 204 -17.76 26.01 -2.14
N GLY A 205 -17.85 25.89 -3.47
CA GLY A 205 -18.46 26.91 -4.34
C GLY A 205 -17.55 27.72 -5.27
N GLN A 206 -16.23 27.45 -5.38
CA GLN A 206 -15.35 28.11 -6.36
C GLN A 206 -14.50 27.12 -7.18
N GLN A 207 -14.33 27.40 -8.48
CA GLN A 207 -13.49 26.59 -9.36
C GLN A 207 -11.98 26.91 -9.16
N SER A 208 -11.33 26.39 -8.12
CA SER A 208 -9.87 26.18 -8.09
C SER A 208 -9.34 25.27 -9.21
N SER A 209 -8.21 25.64 -9.81
CA SER A 209 -7.34 24.76 -10.59
C SER A 209 -6.27 24.21 -9.66
N ALA A 210 -6.44 22.98 -9.14
CA ALA A 210 -5.36 22.37 -8.36
C ALA A 210 -4.15 22.15 -9.28
N GLN A 211 -3.02 22.72 -8.90
CA GLN A 211 -1.77 22.59 -9.64
C GLN A 211 -0.96 21.46 -9.02
N SER A 212 -0.28 20.68 -9.85
CA SER A 212 0.59 19.59 -9.40
C SER A 212 2.07 19.95 -9.62
N GLY A 213 2.89 19.52 -8.68
CA GLY A 213 4.33 19.56 -8.71
C GLY A 213 4.91 18.20 -8.37
N ALA A 214 6.14 17.94 -8.79
CA ALA A 214 6.89 16.82 -8.27
C ALA A 214 8.38 17.06 -8.45
N GLY A 215 9.19 16.49 -7.56
CA GLY A 215 10.64 16.55 -7.59
C GLY A 215 11.21 15.23 -7.10
N ALA A 216 12.32 14.82 -7.68
CA ALA A 216 13.06 13.63 -7.26
C ALA A 216 14.38 14.02 -6.60
N SER A 217 14.84 13.21 -5.65
CA SER A 217 16.18 13.32 -5.10
C SER A 217 17.23 12.98 -6.16
N ALA A 218 18.49 13.30 -5.87
CA ALA A 218 19.59 12.63 -6.54
C ALA A 218 19.51 11.10 -6.30
N LEU A 219 20.01 10.33 -7.26
CA LEU A 219 20.21 8.90 -7.09
C LEU A 219 21.34 8.66 -6.09
N VAL A 220 21.06 7.90 -5.02
CA VAL A 220 22.04 7.56 -3.98
C VAL A 220 22.50 6.12 -4.19
N PRO A 221 23.68 5.89 -4.80
CA PRO A 221 24.24 4.55 -4.92
C PRO A 221 24.66 4.04 -3.54
N VAL A 222 24.36 2.77 -3.24
CA VAL A 222 24.70 2.09 -1.99
C VAL A 222 25.09 0.64 -2.27
N THR A 223 25.72 -0.02 -1.30
CA THR A 223 26.01 -1.45 -1.38
C THR A 223 25.28 -2.19 -0.26
N PHE A 224 24.46 -3.18 -0.59
CA PHE A 224 23.86 -4.08 0.40
C PHE A 224 24.81 -5.22 0.72
N SER A 225 25.02 -5.48 2.00
CA SER A 225 25.94 -6.49 2.50
C SER A 225 25.38 -7.14 3.77
N ASN A 226 24.63 -8.23 3.59
CA ASN A 226 23.96 -8.99 4.64
C ASN A 226 24.55 -10.38 4.77
N TYR A 227 24.52 -10.92 5.99
CA TYR A 227 24.83 -12.33 6.25
C TYR A 227 23.69 -13.23 5.80
N ILE A 228 22.44 -12.83 6.07
CA ILE A 228 21.23 -13.33 5.41
C ILE A 228 21.13 -12.55 4.09
N SER A 229 21.80 -13.06 3.05
CA SER A 229 22.00 -12.35 1.78
C SER A 229 20.82 -12.38 0.83
N LYS A 230 19.79 -13.15 1.17
CA LYS A 230 18.48 -13.10 0.54
C LYS A 230 17.42 -13.56 1.52
N TRP A 231 16.31 -12.84 1.62
CA TRP A 231 15.13 -13.17 2.41
C TRP A 231 13.88 -12.93 1.58
N TYR A 232 13.22 -14.01 1.15
CA TYR A 232 12.18 -13.94 0.11
C TYR A 232 10.93 -14.76 0.44
N PHE A 233 9.79 -14.20 0.04
CA PHE A 233 8.45 -14.74 0.25
C PHE A 233 7.80 -14.95 -1.10
N SER A 234 7.23 -16.14 -1.34
CA SER A 234 6.64 -16.49 -2.65
C SER A 234 5.44 -15.62 -3.01
N LEU A 235 4.67 -15.23 -2.00
CA LEU A 235 3.43 -14.48 -2.17
C LEU A 235 3.41 -13.24 -1.27
N PRO A 236 2.74 -12.14 -1.71
CA PRO A 236 2.42 -10.94 -0.93
C PRO A 236 1.34 -11.18 0.15
N GLY A 237 1.07 -12.43 0.48
CA GLY A 237 -0.13 -12.89 1.15
C GLY A 237 -0.72 -14.09 0.43
N PHE A 238 -1.28 -15.01 1.22
CA PHE A 238 -1.69 -16.33 0.78
C PHE A 238 -3.02 -16.71 1.44
N ASP A 239 -3.84 -17.48 0.74
CA ASP A 239 -5.10 -18.01 1.24
C ASP A 239 -5.05 -19.54 1.35
N PRO A 240 -4.85 -20.10 2.56
CA PRO A 240 -4.87 -21.54 2.77
C PRO A 240 -6.14 -22.24 2.29
N SER A 241 -7.27 -21.53 2.24
CA SER A 241 -8.54 -22.11 1.74
C SER A 241 -8.51 -22.42 0.24
N LEU A 242 -7.59 -21.78 -0.49
CA LEU A 242 -7.31 -22.05 -1.90
C LEU A 242 -6.18 -23.07 -2.10
N GLY A 243 -5.66 -23.66 -1.01
CA GLY A 243 -4.51 -24.55 -1.04
C GLY A 243 -3.17 -23.83 -1.24
N GLU A 244 -3.14 -22.50 -1.05
CA GLU A 244 -1.91 -21.72 -1.13
C GLU A 244 -1.08 -21.89 0.15
N THR A 245 0.24 -21.87 -0.02
CA THR A 245 1.20 -21.83 1.09
C THR A 245 2.12 -20.64 0.93
N GLN A 246 2.46 -19.99 2.04
CA GLN A 246 3.53 -19.01 2.04
C GLN A 246 4.88 -19.72 2.08
N ARG A 247 5.60 -19.73 0.95
CA ARG A 247 6.98 -20.20 0.93
C ARG A 247 7.91 -19.08 1.37
N ILE A 248 8.63 -19.31 2.44
CA ILE A 248 9.68 -18.45 2.98
C ILE A 248 11.03 -19.07 2.61
N THR A 249 11.93 -18.28 2.05
CA THR A 249 13.26 -18.73 1.64
C THR A 249 14.33 -17.76 2.10
N ALA A 250 15.49 -18.30 2.49
CA ALA A 250 16.66 -17.51 2.86
C ALA A 250 17.94 -18.07 2.22
N LYS A 251 18.91 -17.19 1.92
CA LYS A 251 20.29 -17.56 1.63
C LYS A 251 21.22 -16.98 2.70
N PHE A 252 22.29 -17.70 3.03
CA PHE A 252 23.29 -17.31 4.03
C PHE A 252 24.69 -17.29 3.40
N GLU A 253 25.53 -16.34 3.82
CA GLU A 253 26.93 -16.23 3.33
C GLU A 253 27.83 -17.37 3.83
N ALA A 254 27.38 -18.15 4.82
CA ALA A 254 28.07 -19.35 5.29
C ALA A 254 27.10 -20.40 5.81
N TYR A 255 27.57 -21.64 5.98
CA TYR A 255 26.78 -22.71 6.59
C TYR A 255 26.31 -22.27 7.98
N SER A 256 24.99 -22.29 8.18
CA SER A 256 24.34 -21.66 9.32
C SER A 256 23.40 -22.62 10.02
N SER A 257 23.27 -22.48 11.34
CA SER A 257 22.06 -22.86 12.05
C SER A 257 21.05 -21.72 11.97
N TRP A 258 19.78 -22.02 11.77
CA TRP A 258 18.73 -21.01 11.62
C TRP A 258 17.45 -21.37 12.39
N THR A 259 16.72 -20.32 12.77
CA THR A 259 15.41 -20.40 13.43
C THR A 259 14.46 -19.39 12.81
N LEU A 260 13.29 -19.84 12.39
CA LEU A 260 12.17 -19.03 11.93
C LEU A 260 11.07 -19.05 12.99
N SER A 261 10.59 -17.87 13.38
CA SER A 261 9.41 -17.68 14.23
C SER A 261 8.37 -16.88 13.47
N ILE A 262 7.11 -17.30 13.54
CA ILE A 262 5.96 -16.61 12.97
C ILE A 262 5.09 -16.16 14.14
N LEU A 263 4.78 -14.87 14.18
CA LEU A 263 4.06 -14.20 15.25
C LEU A 263 2.77 -13.61 14.71
N ASP A 264 1.71 -13.66 15.51
CA ASP A 264 0.46 -12.97 15.22
C ASP A 264 0.56 -11.45 15.45
N GLU A 265 -0.55 -10.73 15.29
CA GLU A 265 -0.60 -9.28 15.46
C GLU A 265 -0.38 -8.79 16.90
N PHE A 266 -0.35 -9.70 17.88
CA PHE A 266 -0.10 -9.44 19.30
C PHE A 266 1.32 -9.84 19.70
N ASP A 267 2.22 -10.03 18.73
CA ASP A 267 3.59 -10.51 18.92
C ASP A 267 3.66 -11.89 19.61
N THR A 268 2.59 -12.69 19.52
CA THR A 268 2.56 -14.03 20.10
C THR A 268 3.04 -15.07 19.08
N PRO A 269 4.06 -15.89 19.38
CA PRO A 269 4.54 -16.92 18.46
C PRO A 269 3.45 -17.97 18.20
N VAL A 270 3.04 -18.13 16.94
CA VAL A 270 2.07 -19.14 16.51
C VAL A 270 2.74 -20.34 15.84
N ARG A 271 3.87 -20.13 15.16
CA ARG A 271 4.57 -21.19 14.42
C ARG A 271 6.08 -20.98 14.49
N SER A 272 6.84 -22.06 14.60
CA SER A 272 8.30 -22.01 14.52
C SER A 272 8.88 -23.15 13.68
N ALA A 273 10.07 -22.92 13.14
CA ALA A 273 10.87 -23.89 12.41
C ALA A 273 12.36 -23.65 12.65
N SER A 274 13.17 -24.69 12.57
CA SER A 274 14.63 -24.57 12.68
C SER A 274 15.34 -25.58 11.78
N GLY A 275 16.59 -25.30 11.47
CA GLY A 275 17.41 -26.18 10.64
C GLY A 275 18.84 -25.70 10.52
N THR A 276 19.59 -26.33 9.62
CA THR A 276 20.96 -25.94 9.27
C THR A 276 21.16 -25.98 7.76
N GLY A 277 22.02 -25.13 7.21
CA GLY A 277 22.34 -25.11 5.78
C GLY A 277 22.93 -23.78 5.32
N PHE A 278 23.23 -23.69 4.01
CA PHE A 278 23.49 -22.40 3.33
C PHE A 278 22.20 -21.69 2.91
N ASN A 279 21.09 -22.42 2.91
CA ASN A 279 19.78 -21.90 2.53
C ASN A 279 18.74 -22.40 3.53
N MET A 280 17.64 -21.65 3.64
CA MET A 280 16.43 -22.07 4.33
C MET A 280 15.28 -22.06 3.34
N GLN A 281 14.39 -23.05 3.45
CA GLN A 281 13.06 -23.04 2.85
C GLN A 281 12.06 -23.56 3.87
N PHE A 282 10.96 -22.83 4.04
CA PHE A 282 9.83 -23.24 4.88
C PHE A 282 8.52 -22.88 4.20
N ASP A 283 7.62 -23.84 4.06
CA ASP A 283 6.29 -23.64 3.48
C ASP A 283 5.28 -23.57 4.62
N TRP A 284 4.71 -22.39 4.86
CA TRP A 284 3.68 -22.20 5.87
C TRP A 284 2.29 -22.31 5.26
N ASP A 285 1.49 -23.20 5.81
CA ASP A 285 0.12 -23.50 5.42
C ASP A 285 -0.93 -22.68 6.20
N GLY A 286 -0.49 -21.76 7.06
CA GLY A 286 -1.39 -20.98 7.90
C GLY A 286 -1.81 -21.69 9.19
N ARG A 287 -1.14 -22.77 9.59
CA ARG A 287 -1.40 -23.46 10.85
C ARG A 287 -0.35 -23.17 11.91
N ASP A 288 -0.75 -23.26 13.17
CA ASP A 288 0.13 -23.10 14.32
C ASP A 288 1.05 -24.33 14.53
N ASN A 289 1.81 -24.37 15.62
CA ASN A 289 2.65 -25.51 15.99
C ASN A 289 1.86 -26.79 16.35
N HIS A 290 0.57 -26.67 16.68
CA HIS A 290 -0.31 -27.77 17.02
C HIS A 290 -1.15 -28.26 15.82
N GLY A 291 -1.05 -27.59 14.67
CA GLY A 291 -1.80 -27.90 13.46
C GLY A 291 -3.19 -27.25 13.39
N PHE A 292 -3.52 -26.31 14.29
CA PHE A 292 -4.76 -25.55 14.22
C PHE A 292 -4.64 -24.35 13.27
N GLU A 293 -5.74 -23.98 12.62
CA GLU A 293 -5.80 -22.81 11.74
C GLU A 293 -5.58 -21.52 12.54
N THR A 294 -4.67 -20.67 12.07
CA THR A 294 -4.50 -19.33 12.64
C THR A 294 -5.49 -18.33 12.02
N PRO A 295 -5.88 -17.24 12.70
CA PRO A 295 -6.83 -16.26 12.15
C PRO A 295 -6.32 -15.56 10.87
N PRO A 296 -7.19 -15.12 9.94
CA PRO A 296 -6.79 -14.21 8.86
C PRO A 296 -6.21 -12.91 9.44
N GLY A 297 -5.14 -12.37 8.85
CA GLY A 297 -4.48 -11.18 9.37
C GLY A 297 -3.05 -10.99 8.91
N GLU A 298 -2.41 -9.95 9.45
CA GLU A 298 -0.98 -9.70 9.26
C GLU A 298 -0.18 -10.56 10.25
N TYR A 299 0.93 -11.16 9.77
CA TYR A 299 1.83 -11.96 10.60
C TYR A 299 3.25 -11.42 10.49
N GLN A 300 3.98 -11.43 11.60
CA GLN A 300 5.40 -11.10 11.61
C GLN A 300 6.24 -12.37 11.52
N PHE A 301 7.38 -12.28 10.85
CA PHE A 301 8.32 -13.39 10.66
C PHE A 301 9.67 -12.95 11.19
N ILE A 302 10.28 -13.72 12.07
CA ILE A 302 11.62 -13.45 12.60
C ILE A 302 12.51 -14.60 12.18
N LEU A 303 13.55 -14.31 11.41
CA LEU A 303 14.59 -15.26 11.07
C LEU A 303 15.89 -14.88 11.77
N SER A 304 16.47 -15.81 12.50
CA SER A 304 17.83 -15.72 13.01
C SER A 304 18.70 -16.80 12.37
N ALA A 305 19.91 -16.43 11.95
CA ALA A 305 20.92 -17.34 11.42
C ALA A 305 22.26 -17.09 12.10
N ASN A 306 22.91 -18.17 12.54
CA ASN A 306 24.23 -18.15 13.15
C ASN A 306 25.14 -19.11 12.41
N GLN A 307 26.30 -18.63 11.97
CA GLN A 307 27.33 -19.47 11.37
C GLN A 307 27.66 -20.64 12.28
N THR A 308 27.70 -21.83 11.71
CA THR A 308 28.05 -23.06 12.41
C THR A 308 28.94 -23.92 11.54
N THR A 309 29.53 -24.95 12.12
CA THR A 309 30.40 -25.88 11.37
C THR A 309 29.58 -26.83 10.51
N LEU A 310 30.10 -27.11 9.32
CA LEU A 310 29.58 -28.17 8.46
C LEU A 310 29.64 -29.52 9.21
N PRO A 311 28.59 -30.36 9.15
CA PRO A 311 28.62 -31.69 9.73
C PRO A 311 29.77 -32.52 9.16
N GLN A 312 30.45 -33.28 10.02
CA GLN A 312 31.57 -34.15 9.61
C GLN A 312 31.17 -35.17 8.53
N SER A 313 29.90 -35.58 8.44
CA SER A 313 29.39 -36.45 7.38
C SER A 313 29.41 -35.79 5.99
N LEU A 314 29.13 -34.48 5.90
CA LEU A 314 29.26 -33.72 4.65
C LEU A 314 30.74 -33.47 4.30
N MET A 315 31.59 -33.26 5.32
CA MET A 315 33.04 -33.15 5.08
C MET A 315 33.64 -34.49 4.60
N ALA A 316 33.22 -35.62 5.19
CA ALA A 316 33.66 -36.96 4.82
C ALA A 316 33.08 -37.45 3.47
N ALA A 317 31.90 -36.95 3.06
CA ALA A 317 31.39 -37.17 1.71
C ALA A 317 32.25 -36.49 0.63
N GLY A 318 32.96 -35.42 1.00
CA GLY A 318 34.00 -34.81 0.16
C GLY A 318 35.27 -35.65 0.03
N GLU A 319 35.67 -36.40 1.07
CA GLU A 319 36.95 -37.13 1.06
C GLU A 319 36.96 -38.41 0.19
N ASN A 320 35.80 -38.98 -0.17
CA ASN A 320 35.72 -40.25 -0.91
C ASN A 320 35.33 -40.12 -2.40
N LEU A 321 35.12 -38.90 -2.90
CA LEU A 321 34.91 -38.60 -4.31
C LEU A 321 36.00 -37.62 -4.72
N TRP A 322 36.77 -37.91 -5.76
CA TRP A 322 37.68 -36.94 -6.37
C TRP A 322 36.93 -35.63 -6.59
N LEU A 323 37.17 -34.62 -5.74
CA LEU A 323 36.43 -33.37 -5.75
C LEU A 323 36.71 -32.63 -7.06
N SER A 324 35.67 -32.42 -7.87
CA SER A 324 35.74 -31.42 -8.93
C SER A 324 35.87 -30.02 -8.29
N PRO A 325 36.58 -29.06 -8.92
CA PRO A 325 36.69 -27.68 -8.40
C PRO A 325 35.35 -26.99 -8.11
N MET A 326 34.28 -27.42 -8.81
CA MET A 326 32.90 -27.01 -8.56
C MET A 326 32.43 -27.41 -7.15
N MET A 327 32.71 -28.65 -6.74
CA MET A 327 32.27 -29.21 -5.47
C MET A 327 33.03 -28.60 -4.28
N GLU A 328 34.34 -28.36 -4.45
CA GLU A 328 35.17 -27.67 -3.45
C GLU A 328 34.72 -26.23 -3.23
N ALA A 329 34.51 -25.48 -4.33
CA ALA A 329 33.95 -24.15 -4.27
C ALA A 329 32.52 -24.12 -3.67
N THR A 330 31.71 -25.14 -3.96
CA THR A 330 30.37 -25.30 -3.36
C THR A 330 30.45 -25.52 -1.84
N LEU A 331 31.41 -26.34 -1.38
CA LEU A 331 31.65 -26.60 0.05
C LEU A 331 32.23 -25.38 0.79
N GLU A 332 33.01 -24.55 0.09
CA GLU A 332 33.50 -23.26 0.56
C GLU A 332 32.45 -22.13 0.49
N GLY A 333 31.22 -22.42 0.03
CA GLY A 333 30.15 -21.43 -0.10
C GLY A 333 30.35 -20.42 -1.23
N LYS A 334 31.28 -20.68 -2.16
CA LYS A 334 31.51 -19.84 -3.33
C LYS A 334 30.41 -20.09 -4.36
N CYS A 335 30.00 -19.03 -5.06
CA CYS A 335 29.01 -19.10 -6.15
C CYS A 335 29.66 -19.32 -7.53
N SER A 336 30.99 -19.39 -7.58
CA SER A 336 31.80 -19.62 -8.77
C SER A 336 33.15 -20.25 -8.41
N TYR A 337 33.81 -20.82 -9.40
CA TYR A 337 35.16 -21.36 -9.30
C TYR A 337 35.94 -21.11 -10.59
N PHE A 338 37.27 -21.10 -10.51
CA PHE A 338 38.11 -20.91 -11.68
C PHE A 338 38.57 -22.25 -12.24
N ILE A 339 38.54 -22.40 -13.56
CA ILE A 339 39.18 -23.50 -14.27
C ILE A 339 40.38 -22.99 -15.06
N GLU A 340 41.50 -23.71 -14.99
CA GLU A 340 42.63 -23.47 -15.89
C GLU A 340 42.28 -24.01 -17.28
N ILE A 341 42.50 -23.20 -18.31
CA ILE A 341 42.35 -23.65 -19.69
C ILE A 341 43.59 -24.48 -20.04
N PRO A 342 43.46 -25.66 -20.67
CA PRO A 342 44.62 -26.42 -21.11
C PRO A 342 45.53 -25.57 -22.03
N PRO A 343 46.85 -25.79 -21.98
CA PRO A 343 47.80 -25.02 -22.77
C PRO A 343 47.50 -25.17 -24.26
N LEU A 344 47.70 -24.07 -25.00
CA LEU A 344 47.52 -24.04 -26.45
C LEU A 344 48.46 -25.07 -27.12
N PRO A 345 48.03 -25.74 -28.21
CA PRO A 345 48.91 -26.65 -28.93
C PRO A 345 49.95 -25.87 -29.76
N PRO A 346 51.18 -26.40 -29.94
CA PRO A 346 52.19 -25.74 -30.78
C PRO A 346 51.70 -25.56 -32.23
N PRO A 347 51.94 -24.40 -32.87
CA PRO A 347 52.78 -23.28 -32.43
C PRO A 347 51.99 -22.12 -31.79
N LEU A 348 50.73 -22.34 -31.36
CA LEU A 348 49.85 -21.29 -30.82
C LEU A 348 50.25 -20.86 -29.41
N ASP A 349 50.92 -21.73 -28.65
CA ASP A 349 51.49 -21.44 -27.33
C ASP A 349 52.65 -20.43 -27.39
N GLU A 350 53.50 -20.51 -28.41
CA GLU A 350 54.62 -19.58 -28.63
C GLU A 350 54.16 -18.16 -29.03
N LEU A 351 52.98 -18.03 -29.66
CA LEU A 351 52.48 -16.74 -30.15
C LEU A 351 51.59 -15.99 -29.14
N TYR A 352 50.85 -16.72 -28.29
CA TYR A 352 49.83 -16.13 -27.41
C TYR A 352 50.07 -16.32 -25.91
N GLY A 353 51.02 -17.18 -25.49
CA GLY A 353 51.27 -17.46 -24.08
C GLY A 353 50.13 -18.19 -23.36
N PRO A 354 50.23 -18.42 -22.04
CA PRO A 354 49.21 -19.11 -21.26
C PRO A 354 47.93 -18.26 -21.14
N LEU A 355 46.78 -18.89 -21.38
CA LEU A 355 45.48 -18.23 -21.26
C LEU A 355 45.10 -18.04 -19.77
N PRO A 356 44.44 -16.92 -19.40
CA PRO A 356 43.99 -16.71 -18.03
C PRO A 356 42.90 -17.71 -17.63
N PRO A 357 42.79 -18.07 -16.33
CA PRO A 357 41.74 -18.94 -15.83
C PRO A 357 40.33 -18.40 -16.13
N VAL A 358 39.39 -19.30 -16.41
CA VAL A 358 37.99 -18.96 -16.71
C VAL A 358 37.16 -19.12 -15.45
N GLU A 359 36.41 -18.08 -15.08
CA GLU A 359 35.43 -18.16 -14.00
C GLU A 359 34.18 -18.91 -14.47
N VAL A 360 33.80 -19.96 -13.75
CA VAL A 360 32.61 -20.76 -13.99
C VAL A 360 31.65 -20.57 -12.82
N LYS A 361 30.43 -20.09 -13.11
CA LYS A 361 29.36 -19.97 -12.10
C LYS A 361 28.79 -21.34 -11.75
N ILE A 362 28.55 -21.57 -10.46
CA ILE A 362 27.90 -22.79 -9.98
C ILE A 362 26.39 -22.62 -10.14
N PRO A 363 25.70 -23.48 -10.91
CA PRO A 363 24.26 -23.35 -11.13
C PRO A 363 23.45 -23.59 -9.85
N ASP A 364 22.41 -22.79 -9.59
CA ASP A 364 21.52 -22.97 -8.42
C ASP A 364 20.94 -24.40 -8.35
N SER A 365 20.65 -25.03 -9.50
CA SER A 365 20.18 -26.42 -9.57
C SER A 365 21.14 -27.47 -8.97
N PHE A 366 22.45 -27.17 -8.92
CA PHE A 366 23.42 -28.04 -8.27
C PHE A 366 23.32 -27.96 -6.74
N PHE A 367 23.10 -26.75 -6.21
CA PHE A 367 22.78 -26.53 -4.81
C PHE A 367 21.44 -27.18 -4.43
N GLU A 368 20.41 -27.08 -5.28
CA GLU A 368 19.13 -27.76 -5.10
C GLU A 368 19.26 -29.29 -5.06
N LYS A 369 20.17 -29.87 -5.85
CA LYS A 369 20.41 -31.31 -5.84
C LYS A 369 21.05 -31.79 -4.55
N MET A 370 21.98 -31.01 -3.97
CA MET A 370 22.50 -31.25 -2.62
C MET A 370 21.41 -31.15 -1.54
N LEU A 371 20.38 -30.32 -1.74
CA LEU A 371 19.23 -30.20 -0.83
C LEU A 371 18.24 -31.38 -0.93
N SER A 372 18.27 -32.15 -2.03
CA SER A 372 17.23 -33.14 -2.36
C SER A 372 17.45 -34.55 -1.81
N ASP A 373 18.64 -34.88 -1.30
CA ASP A 373 18.90 -36.20 -0.72
C ASP A 373 18.42 -36.29 0.73
N ARG A 374 17.47 -37.21 0.94
CA ARG A 374 16.74 -37.50 2.19
C ARG A 374 17.64 -38.01 3.34
N PHE A 375 18.58 -37.21 3.84
CA PHE A 375 19.50 -37.64 4.91
C PHE A 375 19.21 -37.09 6.31
N PHE A 376 18.20 -36.25 6.52
CA PHE A 376 18.02 -35.58 7.82
C PHE A 376 16.58 -35.69 8.36
N GLN A 377 16.26 -36.88 8.87
CA GLN A 377 15.40 -37.02 10.04
C GLN A 377 16.20 -37.73 11.14
N GLU A 378 16.09 -37.19 12.36
CA GLU A 378 16.65 -37.68 13.62
C GLU A 378 18.16 -37.46 13.87
N ARG A 379 18.49 -36.49 14.74
CA ARG A 379 18.73 -36.78 16.16
C ARG A 379 19.00 -35.50 16.94
N THR A 380 18.22 -35.35 18.02
CA THR A 380 18.40 -34.38 19.09
C THR A 380 19.68 -34.68 19.89
N GLY A 381 20.39 -33.62 20.26
CA GLY A 381 21.31 -33.60 21.41
C GLY A 381 22.78 -33.74 21.05
N PHE A 382 23.48 -32.61 20.99
CA PHE A 382 24.77 -32.36 21.67
C PHE A 382 25.20 -30.92 21.36
N GLU A 383 25.08 -30.02 22.35
CA GLU A 383 25.70 -28.69 22.31
C GLU A 383 27.21 -28.83 22.56
N ARG A 384 28.02 -28.26 21.64
CA ARG A 384 29.40 -27.86 21.90
C ARG A 384 29.57 -26.40 21.50
N PRO A 385 30.50 -25.65 22.13
CA PRO A 385 30.46 -24.19 22.18
C PRO A 385 30.75 -23.56 20.81
N GLN A 386 29.88 -22.64 20.40
CA GLN A 386 30.08 -21.73 19.26
C GLN A 386 31.35 -20.90 19.46
N GLN A 387 32.34 -21.04 18.56
CA GLN A 387 33.27 -19.95 18.30
C GLN A 387 32.53 -18.89 17.48
N GLY A 388 32.65 -17.62 17.87
CA GLY A 388 31.88 -16.50 17.31
C GLY A 388 32.05 -16.33 15.80
N GLY A 389 31.16 -16.96 15.03
CA GLY A 389 31.00 -16.74 13.60
C GLY A 389 29.96 -15.66 13.32
N ALA A 390 29.81 -15.29 12.05
CA ALA A 390 28.85 -14.28 11.64
C ALA A 390 27.41 -14.69 12.00
N SER A 391 26.59 -13.72 12.40
CA SER A 391 25.20 -13.91 12.79
C SER A 391 24.37 -12.73 12.32
N GLN A 392 23.12 -12.99 11.94
CA GLN A 392 22.15 -11.95 11.66
C GLN A 392 20.74 -12.41 12.03
N THR A 393 19.95 -11.48 12.54
CA THR A 393 18.50 -11.64 12.70
C THR A 393 17.80 -10.60 11.85
N THR A 394 16.72 -11.00 11.18
CA THR A 394 15.93 -10.15 10.29
C THR A 394 14.44 -10.40 10.50
N GLN A 395 13.61 -9.43 10.15
CA GLN A 395 12.16 -9.50 10.32
C GLN A 395 11.43 -9.68 8.98
N SER A 396 10.10 -9.80 9.04
CA SER A 396 9.23 -9.96 7.88
C SER A 396 9.49 -8.84 6.88
N PRO A 397 9.46 -9.16 5.57
CA PRO A 397 9.65 -8.17 4.54
C PRO A 397 8.68 -6.99 4.66
N ARG A 398 9.21 -5.79 4.47
CA ARG A 398 8.45 -4.54 4.41
C ARG A 398 8.02 -4.23 2.99
N ARG A 399 8.72 -4.78 1.99
CA ARG A 399 8.41 -4.61 0.59
C ARG A 399 6.97 -5.12 0.32
N PRO A 400 6.15 -4.37 -0.44
CA PRO A 400 4.76 -4.75 -0.69
C PRO A 400 4.53 -6.13 -1.35
N PRO A 401 5.32 -6.59 -2.35
CA PRO A 401 5.17 -7.94 -2.90
C PRO A 401 5.49 -9.11 -1.95
N PRO A 402 6.28 -8.95 -0.88
CA PRO A 402 6.46 -10.00 0.15
C PRO A 402 5.81 -9.77 1.53
N LYS A 403 5.02 -8.70 1.77
CA LYS A 403 4.37 -8.48 3.08
C LYS A 403 3.38 -9.62 3.37
N PRO A 404 3.62 -10.50 4.35
CA PRO A 404 2.86 -11.74 4.49
C PRO A 404 1.52 -11.49 5.21
N ILE A 405 0.43 -11.50 4.45
CA ILE A 405 -0.93 -11.39 4.96
C ILE A 405 -1.68 -12.71 4.69
N LYS A 406 -2.15 -13.37 5.75
CA LYS A 406 -2.95 -14.60 5.64
C LYS A 406 -4.40 -14.23 5.34
N GLY A 407 -4.91 -14.71 4.21
CA GLY A 407 -6.29 -14.47 3.78
C GLY A 407 -6.58 -13.00 3.52
N THR A 408 -7.82 -12.58 3.80
CA THR A 408 -8.24 -11.18 3.68
C THR A 408 -8.48 -10.59 5.08
N PRO A 409 -7.80 -9.49 5.47
CA PRO A 409 -8.01 -8.82 6.76
C PRO A 409 -9.45 -8.35 6.97
N GLY A 410 -10.10 -7.92 5.88
CA GLY A 410 -11.47 -7.46 5.89
C GLY A 410 -11.82 -6.73 4.60
N THR A 411 -12.98 -6.08 4.62
CA THR A 411 -13.50 -5.33 3.48
C THR A 411 -13.70 -3.86 3.80
N VAL A 412 -13.45 -3.00 2.83
CA VAL A 412 -13.74 -1.56 2.88
C VAL A 412 -14.94 -1.22 2.02
N GLY A 413 -15.79 -0.33 2.51
CA GLY A 413 -16.90 0.25 1.78
C GLY A 413 -16.71 1.75 1.64
N ILE A 414 -16.84 2.26 0.43
CA ILE A 414 -16.57 3.67 0.13
C ILE A 414 -17.75 4.23 -0.65
N ALA A 415 -18.25 5.38 -0.22
CA ALA A 415 -19.24 6.12 -0.97
C ALA A 415 -18.89 7.61 -0.97
N TRP A 416 -19.16 8.28 -2.09
CA TRP A 416 -18.81 9.69 -2.20
C TRP A 416 -19.68 10.44 -3.20
N GLN A 417 -19.87 11.75 -2.99
CA GLN A 417 -20.48 12.63 -3.98
C GLN A 417 -19.65 13.90 -4.19
N GLY A 418 -19.28 14.12 -5.44
CA GLY A 418 -18.58 15.31 -5.90
C GLY A 418 -19.33 16.13 -6.94
N HIS A 419 -20.22 15.48 -7.72
CA HIS A 419 -20.87 16.07 -8.89
C HIS A 419 -22.10 16.95 -8.62
N HIS A 420 -22.29 17.45 -7.40
CA HIS A 420 -23.38 18.38 -7.08
C HIS A 420 -23.39 19.59 -8.04
N PRO A 421 -24.54 20.13 -8.47
CA PRO A 421 -24.58 21.20 -9.46
C PRO A 421 -23.95 22.51 -8.96
N ASP A 422 -23.15 23.17 -9.81
CA ASP A 422 -22.38 24.39 -9.44
C ASP A 422 -23.27 25.61 -9.14
N THR A 423 -24.51 25.66 -9.65
CA THR A 423 -25.48 26.75 -9.40
C THR A 423 -26.91 26.21 -9.44
N THR A 424 -27.76 26.62 -8.50
CA THR A 424 -29.20 26.31 -8.47
C THR A 424 -30.03 27.53 -8.04
N SER A 425 -29.49 28.73 -8.22
CA SER A 425 -30.21 29.98 -8.01
C SER A 425 -31.52 29.93 -8.82
N GLY A 426 -32.63 29.61 -8.17
CA GLY A 426 -33.96 29.52 -8.80
C GLY A 426 -34.50 28.14 -9.21
N ILE A 427 -33.89 27.00 -8.81
CA ILE A 427 -34.48 25.66 -9.07
C ILE A 427 -35.21 25.12 -7.82
N PRO A 428 -36.55 24.99 -7.83
CA PRO A 428 -37.36 24.68 -6.63
C PRO A 428 -37.06 23.38 -5.89
N GLY A 429 -36.44 22.38 -6.52
CA GLY A 429 -36.25 21.05 -5.92
C GLY A 429 -34.97 20.86 -5.11
N PHE A 430 -34.02 21.80 -5.15
CA PHE A 430 -32.83 21.78 -4.28
C PHE A 430 -33.09 22.39 -2.90
N ASN A 431 -34.29 22.92 -2.69
CA ASN A 431 -34.74 23.32 -1.37
C ASN A 431 -34.84 22.08 -0.45
N PRO A 432 -34.57 22.24 0.86
CA PRO A 432 -34.87 21.18 1.82
C PRO A 432 -36.36 20.79 1.74
N PRO A 433 -36.73 19.55 2.10
CA PRO A 433 -38.09 19.04 1.96
C PRO A 433 -39.18 19.97 2.53
N ALA A 434 -40.23 20.23 1.74
CA ALA A 434 -41.32 21.17 2.08
C ALA A 434 -42.21 20.74 3.27
N ASN A 435 -42.07 19.49 3.71
CA ASN A 435 -42.80 18.88 4.81
C ASN A 435 -42.05 18.95 6.16
N LEU A 436 -40.90 19.64 6.20
CA LEU A 436 -40.19 19.99 7.43
C LEU A 436 -40.92 21.16 8.10
N VAL A 437 -41.87 20.86 8.99
CA VAL A 437 -42.60 21.88 9.76
C VAL A 437 -41.77 22.23 10.99
N GLY A 438 -41.30 23.46 11.11
CA GLY A 438 -40.38 23.90 12.17
C GLY A 438 -39.13 24.55 11.57
N TRP A 439 -38.60 25.58 12.23
CA TRP A 439 -37.49 26.40 11.72
C TRP A 439 -36.18 25.61 11.70
N ILE A 440 -35.95 24.80 10.66
CA ILE A 440 -34.60 24.33 10.35
C ILE A 440 -33.82 25.55 9.89
N THR A 441 -33.32 26.31 10.86
CA THR A 441 -32.42 27.43 10.61
C THR A 441 -31.06 26.82 10.36
N LEU A 442 -30.63 26.86 9.09
CA LEU A 442 -29.28 26.53 8.72
C LEU A 442 -28.40 27.65 9.30
N ASP A 443 -27.64 27.36 10.35
CA ASP A 443 -26.76 28.35 10.95
C ASP A 443 -25.43 28.44 10.17
N PRO A 444 -24.99 29.64 9.69
CA PRO A 444 -25.64 30.95 9.73
C PRO A 444 -26.10 31.38 8.31
N ASN A 445 -27.35 31.11 7.94
CA ASN A 445 -28.03 31.63 6.74
C ASN A 445 -27.34 31.37 5.38
N TYR A 446 -27.24 30.11 4.98
CA TYR A 446 -26.92 29.77 3.58
C TYR A 446 -28.18 29.75 2.71
N PHE A 447 -28.36 30.78 1.90
CA PHE A 447 -29.14 30.71 0.65
C PHE A 447 -28.14 30.41 -0.46
N LEU A 448 -28.03 29.15 -0.91
CA LEU A 448 -27.52 28.66 -2.21
C LEU A 448 -27.26 27.14 -2.09
N PRO A 449 -27.38 26.36 -3.19
CA PRO A 449 -27.07 24.93 -3.19
C PRO A 449 -25.60 24.64 -2.94
N TYR A 450 -25.31 23.43 -2.48
CA TYR A 450 -23.93 22.93 -2.46
C TYR A 450 -23.40 22.76 -3.89
N GLY A 451 -22.31 23.45 -4.20
CA GLY A 451 -21.59 23.27 -5.46
C GLY A 451 -20.77 21.97 -5.48
N ARG A 452 -20.07 21.73 -6.59
CA ARG A 452 -19.22 20.54 -6.74
C ARG A 452 -18.16 20.42 -5.65
N ILE A 453 -17.93 19.19 -5.19
CA ILE A 453 -16.72 18.80 -4.45
C ILE A 453 -15.82 18.08 -5.44
N LYS A 454 -14.81 18.78 -5.96
CA LYS A 454 -14.03 18.27 -7.10
C LYS A 454 -13.20 17.03 -6.80
N ARG A 455 -12.84 16.86 -5.53
CA ARG A 455 -11.87 15.84 -5.09
C ARG A 455 -12.50 14.77 -4.20
N ALA A 456 -13.83 14.71 -4.10
CA ALA A 456 -14.52 13.68 -3.32
C ALA A 456 -14.08 12.26 -3.78
N GLY A 457 -14.04 12.05 -5.11
CA GLY A 457 -13.55 10.80 -5.70
C GLY A 457 -12.06 10.55 -5.46
N GLU A 458 -11.23 11.59 -5.39
CA GLU A 458 -9.80 11.41 -5.09
C GLU A 458 -9.55 11.03 -3.64
N ILE A 459 -10.27 11.63 -2.68
CA ILE A 459 -10.21 11.23 -1.27
C ILE A 459 -10.61 9.75 -1.15
N ALA A 460 -11.74 9.38 -1.76
CA ALA A 460 -12.25 8.02 -1.78
C ALA A 460 -11.26 7.02 -2.42
N ASN A 461 -10.74 7.33 -3.60
CA ASN A 461 -9.84 6.44 -4.33
C ASN A 461 -8.46 6.34 -3.67
N LYS A 462 -7.97 7.40 -3.02
CA LYS A 462 -6.73 7.35 -2.23
C LYS A 462 -6.90 6.49 -0.97
N PHE A 463 -8.02 6.61 -0.27
CA PHE A 463 -8.37 5.69 0.82
C PHE A 463 -8.40 4.23 0.32
N GLU A 464 -9.10 3.96 -0.79
CA GLU A 464 -9.17 2.62 -1.37
C GLU A 464 -7.79 2.05 -1.72
N ALA A 465 -6.98 2.81 -2.45
CA ALA A 465 -5.67 2.39 -2.90
C ALA A 465 -4.74 2.10 -1.73
N THR A 466 -4.77 2.94 -0.69
CA THR A 466 -3.99 2.70 0.53
C THR A 466 -4.48 1.46 1.27
N MET A 467 -5.79 1.26 1.44
CA MET A 467 -6.32 0.06 2.10
C MET A 467 -5.97 -1.24 1.34
N LYS A 468 -6.05 -1.23 0.01
CA LYS A 468 -5.65 -2.36 -0.84
C LYS A 468 -4.17 -2.72 -0.72
N LYS A 469 -3.29 -1.73 -0.50
CA LYS A 469 -1.86 -1.97 -0.21
C LYS A 469 -1.68 -2.90 1.00
N TYR A 470 -2.61 -2.82 1.96
CA TYR A 470 -2.68 -3.69 3.14
C TYR A 470 -3.67 -4.85 2.97
N LYS A 471 -3.92 -5.29 1.73
CA LYS A 471 -4.76 -6.45 1.35
C LYS A 471 -6.23 -6.38 1.77
N TRP A 472 -6.73 -5.22 2.17
CA TRP A 472 -8.16 -5.03 2.34
C TRP A 472 -8.88 -5.13 0.98
N LYS A 473 -10.00 -5.84 0.93
CA LYS A 473 -10.82 -5.95 -0.27
C LYS A 473 -11.84 -4.82 -0.34
N THR A 474 -12.08 -4.27 -1.52
CA THR A 474 -13.18 -3.32 -1.72
C THR A 474 -14.50 -4.09 -1.83
N ALA A 475 -15.40 -3.90 -0.87
CA ALA A 475 -16.78 -4.38 -0.99
C ALA A 475 -17.54 -3.54 -2.02
N PHE A 476 -17.40 -2.21 -1.96
CA PHE A 476 -17.95 -1.27 -2.92
C PHE A 476 -17.21 0.07 -2.89
N ASN A 477 -17.17 0.74 -4.04
CA ASN A 477 -16.79 2.16 -4.17
C ASN A 477 -17.83 2.86 -5.05
N TYR A 478 -18.83 3.48 -4.41
CA TYR A 478 -19.98 4.11 -5.07
C TYR A 478 -19.82 5.62 -5.10
N GLY A 479 -19.32 6.10 -6.23
CA GLY A 479 -19.20 7.52 -6.51
C GLY A 479 -20.40 8.09 -7.23
N ASP A 480 -20.73 9.33 -6.90
CA ASP A 480 -21.66 10.19 -7.63
C ASP A 480 -23.02 9.50 -7.86
N ASP A 481 -23.41 9.28 -9.11
CA ASP A 481 -24.70 8.68 -9.49
C ASP A 481 -24.87 7.22 -9.04
N LYS A 482 -23.76 6.53 -8.73
CA LYS A 482 -23.84 5.17 -8.16
C LYS A 482 -24.30 5.18 -6.71
N LEU A 483 -24.06 6.28 -5.97
CA LEU A 483 -24.55 6.42 -4.61
C LEU A 483 -25.99 6.90 -4.63
N THR A 484 -26.88 6.10 -4.03
CA THR A 484 -28.29 6.44 -3.90
C THR A 484 -28.68 6.62 -2.45
N ALA A 485 -29.65 7.49 -2.17
CA ALA A 485 -30.17 7.66 -0.82
C ALA A 485 -30.77 6.37 -0.25
N ALA A 486 -31.47 5.58 -1.09
CA ALA A 486 -31.94 4.24 -0.73
C ALA A 486 -30.79 3.32 -0.32
N ALA A 487 -29.61 3.40 -0.95
CA ALA A 487 -28.48 2.60 -0.54
C ALA A 487 -28.02 2.94 0.89
N MET A 488 -28.17 4.19 1.33
CA MET A 488 -27.73 4.65 2.66
C MET A 488 -28.77 4.43 3.77
N ARG A 489 -30.05 4.46 3.43
CA ARG A 489 -31.15 4.29 4.41
C ARG A 489 -31.21 2.87 4.95
N LYS A 490 -31.67 2.73 6.20
CA LYS A 490 -32.02 1.44 6.81
C LYS A 490 -33.25 0.80 6.15
N PRO A 491 -33.43 -0.53 6.26
CA PRO A 491 -34.58 -1.23 5.66
C PRO A 491 -35.94 -0.65 6.04
N SER A 492 -36.12 -0.22 7.30
CA SER A 492 -37.37 0.40 7.78
C SER A 492 -37.68 1.76 7.16
N LYS A 493 -36.76 2.32 6.36
CA LYS A 493 -36.89 3.57 5.60
C LYS A 493 -36.76 3.34 4.09
N GLY A 494 -36.97 2.10 3.63
CA GLY A 494 -36.96 1.73 2.21
C GLY A 494 -35.57 1.64 1.60
N GLY A 495 -34.53 1.42 2.42
CA GLY A 495 -33.15 1.33 1.97
C GLY A 495 -32.47 -0.01 2.21
N THR A 496 -31.20 -0.13 1.83
CA THR A 496 -30.41 -1.36 1.92
C THR A 496 -29.31 -1.32 2.98
N ASN A 497 -29.03 -0.16 3.57
CA ASN A 497 -27.96 0.03 4.55
C ASN A 497 -26.58 -0.46 4.06
N LEU A 498 -26.13 0.08 2.93
CA LEU A 498 -24.97 -0.34 2.14
C LEU A 498 -23.70 -0.59 2.97
N PHE A 499 -23.42 0.25 3.97
CA PHE A 499 -22.20 0.14 4.77
C PHE A 499 -22.15 -1.09 5.68
N ASN A 500 -23.28 -1.74 5.98
CA ASN A 500 -23.30 -2.99 6.75
C ASN A 500 -22.77 -4.22 5.96
N TYR A 501 -22.31 -4.02 4.73
CA TYR A 501 -21.67 -5.05 3.90
C TYR A 501 -20.14 -4.88 3.82
N CYS A 502 -19.55 -4.07 4.68
CA CYS A 502 -18.10 -3.95 4.85
C CYS A 502 -17.69 -3.92 6.33
N ASN A 503 -16.38 -4.02 6.62
CA ASN A 503 -15.86 -3.93 7.99
C ASN A 503 -15.56 -2.49 8.41
N ILE A 504 -15.11 -1.65 7.47
CA ILE A 504 -14.85 -0.23 7.65
C ILE A 504 -15.45 0.59 6.50
N GLY A 505 -16.09 1.71 6.83
CA GLY A 505 -16.78 2.57 5.87
C GLY A 505 -16.19 3.99 5.81
N LEU A 506 -16.15 4.57 4.61
CA LEU A 506 -15.89 6.00 4.37
C LEU A 506 -17.00 6.60 3.50
N LEU A 507 -17.67 7.64 4.01
CA LEU A 507 -18.63 8.46 3.28
C LEU A 507 -18.07 9.88 3.10
N VAL A 508 -17.90 10.34 1.85
CA VAL A 508 -17.35 11.67 1.53
C VAL A 508 -18.35 12.53 0.78
N GLY A 509 -18.68 13.71 1.29
CA GLY A 509 -19.52 14.64 0.55
C GLY A 509 -19.99 15.83 1.37
N HIS A 510 -21.11 16.42 1.00
CA HIS A 510 -21.70 17.51 1.76
C HIS A 510 -22.45 16.99 3.00
N GLY A 511 -22.54 17.84 4.00
CA GLY A 511 -23.32 17.58 5.21
C GLY A 511 -23.85 18.88 5.79
N ILE A 512 -24.97 18.77 6.51
CA ILE A 512 -25.60 19.92 7.15
C ILE A 512 -26.33 19.55 8.43
N ARG A 513 -26.47 20.50 9.35
CA ARG A 513 -27.22 20.35 10.60
C ARG A 513 -28.51 21.16 10.57
N GLY A 514 -29.54 20.67 11.26
CA GLY A 514 -30.72 21.47 11.60
C GLY A 514 -30.62 22.11 12.97
N ALA A 515 -31.10 23.35 13.12
CA ALA A 515 -31.18 24.05 14.41
C ALA A 515 -32.54 23.89 15.13
N SER A 516 -33.50 23.18 14.53
CA SER A 516 -34.76 22.80 15.19
C SER A 516 -35.02 21.32 15.06
N GLN A 517 -35.98 20.83 15.86
CA GLN A 517 -36.43 19.44 15.80
C GLN A 517 -36.96 19.11 14.41
N ASP A 518 -36.63 17.92 13.92
CA ASP A 518 -37.24 17.33 12.74
C ASP A 518 -38.57 16.67 13.14
N PHE A 519 -39.67 17.33 12.81
CA PHE A 519 -41.03 16.84 13.08
C PHE A 519 -41.47 15.71 12.13
N LEU A 520 -40.68 15.38 11.11
CA LEU A 520 -40.92 14.21 10.24
C LEU A 520 -40.36 12.91 10.80
N ALA A 521 -39.61 12.95 11.89
CA ALA A 521 -39.25 11.75 12.65
C ALA A 521 -40.46 11.30 13.49
N ALA A 522 -41.47 10.72 12.83
CA ALA A 522 -42.80 10.45 13.37
C ALA A 522 -42.86 9.67 14.70
N SER A 523 -41.79 8.95 15.07
CA SER A 523 -41.68 8.22 16.34
C SER A 523 -40.90 8.97 17.41
N THR A 524 -39.91 9.79 17.03
CA THR A 524 -38.98 10.43 17.96
C THR A 524 -38.41 11.73 17.38
N PRO A 525 -39.10 12.88 17.52
CA PRO A 525 -38.63 14.16 17.01
C PRO A 525 -37.28 14.54 17.63
N SER A 526 -36.25 14.75 16.81
CA SER A 526 -34.91 15.13 17.30
C SER A 526 -34.25 16.18 16.42
N LEU A 527 -33.25 16.87 16.95
CA LEU A 527 -32.27 17.60 16.15
C LEU A 527 -31.54 16.59 15.26
N GLN A 528 -31.42 16.89 13.97
CA GLN A 528 -30.87 15.97 12.96
C GLN A 528 -29.78 16.66 12.15
N THR A 529 -28.85 15.86 11.63
CA THR A 529 -28.00 16.26 10.51
C THR A 529 -28.41 15.48 9.26
N TYR A 530 -28.01 15.98 8.09
CA TYR A 530 -28.50 15.52 6.81
C TYR A 530 -27.36 15.40 5.81
N TYR A 531 -27.43 14.37 4.98
CA TYR A 531 -26.57 14.15 3.84
C TYR A 531 -27.39 14.30 2.54
N PRO A 532 -27.14 15.32 1.71
CA PRO A 532 -27.83 15.48 0.44
C PRO A 532 -27.30 14.47 -0.58
N VAL A 533 -28.21 13.71 -1.22
CA VAL A 533 -27.86 12.85 -2.36
C VAL A 533 -28.33 13.47 -3.65
N TYR A 534 -27.38 13.74 -4.55
CA TYR A 534 -27.66 14.21 -5.91
C TYR A 534 -27.65 13.08 -6.94
N ARG A 535 -28.45 13.21 -8.01
CA ARG A 535 -28.27 12.44 -9.23
C ARG A 535 -28.27 13.35 -10.46
N THR A 536 -27.43 13.06 -11.43
CA THR A 536 -27.40 13.75 -12.71
C THR A 536 -28.78 13.72 -13.37
N GLY A 537 -29.25 14.89 -13.78
CA GLY A 537 -30.54 15.04 -14.47
C GLY A 537 -31.77 15.11 -13.57
N VAL A 538 -31.62 15.04 -12.24
CA VAL A 538 -32.71 15.41 -11.31
C VAL A 538 -32.57 16.85 -10.86
N ASN A 539 -33.70 17.53 -10.65
CA ASN A 539 -33.76 18.92 -10.19
C ASN A 539 -33.95 19.03 -8.67
N ALA A 540 -33.54 18.00 -7.92
CA ALA A 540 -33.71 17.93 -6.48
C ALA A 540 -32.65 17.05 -5.80
N TYR A 541 -32.42 17.33 -4.50
CA TYR A 541 -31.67 16.42 -3.64
C TYR A 541 -32.61 15.42 -2.96
N ASP A 542 -32.17 14.17 -2.85
CA ASP A 542 -32.76 13.20 -1.94
C ASP A 542 -32.00 13.24 -0.61
N TRP A 543 -32.62 13.80 0.43
CA TRP A 543 -31.97 14.08 1.70
C TRP A 543 -32.05 12.87 2.63
N VAL A 544 -30.90 12.34 3.02
CA VAL A 544 -30.82 11.25 4.01
C VAL A 544 -30.56 11.85 5.38
N ARG A 545 -31.47 11.58 6.32
CA ARG A 545 -31.36 12.05 7.70
C ARG A 545 -30.41 11.15 8.47
N MET A 546 -29.71 11.71 9.45
CA MET A 546 -28.77 10.92 10.23
C MET A 546 -29.45 9.74 10.93
N SER A 547 -30.66 9.89 11.48
CA SER A 547 -31.43 8.77 12.05
C SER A 547 -31.98 7.75 11.03
N GLU A 548 -31.85 7.98 9.72
CA GLU A 548 -32.22 7.00 8.70
C GLU A 548 -31.08 6.04 8.36
N PHE A 549 -29.85 6.34 8.74
CA PHE A 549 -28.77 5.37 8.73
C PHE A 549 -28.95 4.38 9.90
N ASP A 550 -28.19 3.29 9.86
CA ASP A 550 -28.16 2.27 10.91
C ASP A 550 -26.81 1.54 10.86
N PHE A 551 -25.74 2.27 11.13
CA PHE A 551 -24.40 1.71 10.98
C PHE A 551 -24.13 0.67 12.07
N GLY A 552 -23.54 -0.44 11.65
CA GLY A 552 -23.09 -1.54 12.51
C GLY A 552 -23.71 -2.87 12.08
N GLY A 553 -22.91 -3.90 11.90
CA GLY A 553 -23.43 -5.25 11.62
C GLY A 553 -23.58 -5.58 10.12
N GLY A 554 -24.56 -6.44 9.80
CA GLY A 554 -24.69 -7.15 8.52
C GLY A 554 -23.70 -8.32 8.37
N PRO A 555 -23.77 -9.12 7.28
CA PRO A 555 -22.80 -10.21 7.04
C PRO A 555 -21.35 -9.71 6.95
N GLY A 556 -21.17 -8.43 6.60
CA GLY A 556 -19.86 -7.79 6.50
C GLY A 556 -19.29 -7.31 7.84
N GLY A 557 -20.10 -7.17 8.89
CA GLY A 557 -19.63 -6.80 10.23
C GLY A 557 -18.97 -5.42 10.29
N LEU A 558 -19.71 -4.36 9.93
CA LEU A 558 -19.24 -2.98 10.03
C LEU A 558 -18.95 -2.62 11.49
N ARG A 559 -17.70 -2.26 11.78
CA ARG A 559 -17.25 -1.83 13.12
C ARG A 559 -16.91 -0.35 13.16
N TRP A 560 -16.39 0.19 12.07
CA TRP A 560 -15.90 1.57 12.04
C TRP A 560 -16.48 2.32 10.84
N MET A 561 -17.09 3.48 11.09
CA MET A 561 -17.72 4.28 10.06
C MET A 561 -17.22 5.72 10.13
N GLY A 562 -16.64 6.22 9.04
CA GLY A 562 -16.21 7.61 8.89
C GLY A 562 -17.10 8.39 7.93
N ILE A 563 -17.59 9.55 8.37
CA ILE A 563 -18.36 10.50 7.56
C ILE A 563 -17.55 11.79 7.41
N TYR A 564 -16.82 11.92 6.31
CA TYR A 564 -16.07 13.12 5.98
C TYR A 564 -16.98 14.10 5.22
N ALA A 565 -17.79 14.82 5.99
CA ALA A 565 -18.74 15.82 5.51
C ALA A 565 -18.98 16.87 6.60
N CYS A 566 -19.23 18.12 6.21
CA CYS A 566 -19.41 19.24 7.14
C CYS A 566 -20.59 19.02 8.09
N ASN A 567 -20.49 19.50 9.33
CA ASN A 567 -21.60 19.56 10.29
C ASN A 567 -22.25 18.21 10.62
N MET A 568 -21.49 17.11 10.52
CA MET A 568 -21.92 15.77 10.88
C MET A 568 -21.49 15.45 12.32
N LEU A 569 -22.37 14.83 13.11
CA LEU A 569 -22.23 14.75 14.57
C LEU A 569 -21.94 16.10 15.24
N TYR A 570 -22.60 17.18 14.76
CA TYR A 570 -22.59 18.43 15.49
C TYR A 570 -23.08 18.22 16.92
N ARG A 571 -22.37 18.75 17.92
CA ARG A 571 -22.53 18.39 19.34
C ARG A 571 -23.99 18.38 19.80
N GLU A 572 -24.73 19.45 19.54
CA GLU A 572 -26.14 19.55 19.98
C GLU A 572 -27.04 18.53 19.29
N ASN A 573 -26.86 18.33 17.98
CA ASN A 573 -27.60 17.34 17.21
C ASN A 573 -27.27 15.91 17.68
N ALA A 574 -25.98 15.61 17.90
CA ALA A 574 -25.52 14.31 18.34
C ALA A 574 -26.06 13.96 19.73
N LEU A 575 -25.99 14.88 20.69
CA LEU A 575 -26.53 14.69 22.04
C LEU A 575 -28.04 14.54 22.04
N ASP A 576 -28.79 15.33 21.26
CA ASP A 576 -30.24 15.19 21.19
C ASP A 576 -30.65 13.86 20.53
N MET A 577 -29.96 13.43 19.47
CA MET A 577 -30.18 12.10 18.87
C MET A 577 -29.86 10.97 19.85
N TRP A 578 -28.77 11.09 20.61
CA TRP A 578 -28.37 10.11 21.62
C TRP A 578 -29.38 10.01 22.76
N ASN A 579 -29.76 11.14 23.36
CA ASN A 579 -30.79 11.21 24.41
C ASN A 579 -32.13 10.60 23.98
N LYS A 580 -32.40 10.59 22.67
CA LYS A 580 -33.63 10.09 22.06
C LYS A 580 -33.49 8.69 21.45
N GLY A 581 -32.32 8.06 21.57
CA GLY A 581 -32.07 6.71 21.04
C GLY A 581 -32.16 6.59 19.51
N VAL A 582 -31.83 7.66 18.78
CA VAL A 582 -31.87 7.71 17.31
C VAL A 582 -30.53 8.03 16.67
N LEU A 583 -29.43 7.91 17.43
CA LEU A 583 -28.07 7.95 16.90
C LEU A 583 -27.90 6.80 15.88
N PRO A 584 -27.22 6.99 14.73
CA PRO A 584 -27.12 5.96 13.69
C PRO A 584 -26.06 4.90 13.99
N MET A 585 -26.04 4.41 15.22
CA MET A 585 -25.14 3.37 15.68
C MET A 585 -25.99 2.28 16.30
N ASN A 586 -25.91 1.07 15.78
CA ASN A 586 -26.38 -0.09 16.53
C ASN A 586 -25.24 -0.73 17.31
N LEU A 587 -25.56 -1.79 18.05
CA LEU A 587 -24.66 -2.44 19.01
C LEU A 587 -23.38 -3.00 18.38
N ASN A 588 -23.37 -3.24 17.06
CA ASN A 588 -22.21 -3.79 16.37
C ASN A 588 -21.24 -2.71 15.87
N LEU A 589 -21.67 -1.44 15.80
CA LEU A 589 -20.76 -0.36 15.41
C LEU A 589 -19.95 0.06 16.63
N HIS A 590 -18.64 -0.07 16.53
CA HIS A 590 -17.70 0.30 17.57
C HIS A 590 -17.50 1.81 17.64
N ILE A 591 -17.20 2.43 16.48
CA ILE A 591 -16.85 3.86 16.38
C ILE A 591 -17.52 4.48 15.15
N LEU A 592 -18.21 5.59 15.38
CA LEU A 592 -18.69 6.52 14.36
C LEU A 592 -17.85 7.80 14.40
N LEU A 593 -17.25 8.18 13.27
CA LEU A 593 -16.40 9.35 13.11
C LEU A 593 -17.07 10.36 12.17
N ALA A 594 -16.92 11.65 12.45
CA ALA A 594 -17.47 12.71 11.62
C ALA A 594 -16.71 14.03 11.77
N ALA A 595 -17.04 15.01 10.93
CA ALA A 595 -16.60 16.40 11.09
C ALA A 595 -17.74 17.26 11.66
N GLU A 596 -17.58 17.72 12.90
CA GLU A 596 -18.59 18.51 13.60
C GLU A 596 -18.75 19.92 13.03
N THR A 597 -17.68 20.51 12.53
CA THR A 597 -17.70 21.82 11.87
C THR A 597 -17.53 21.69 10.37
N SER A 598 -17.56 22.84 9.67
CA SER A 598 -17.13 22.89 8.28
C SER A 598 -15.68 22.43 8.15
N VAL A 599 -15.41 21.59 7.14
CA VAL A 599 -14.07 21.11 6.77
C VAL A 599 -13.70 21.59 5.38
N GLN A 600 -12.42 21.80 5.15
CA GLN A 600 -11.90 21.99 3.79
C GLN A 600 -11.40 20.63 3.30
N MET A 601 -12.05 20.09 2.27
CA MET A 601 -11.76 18.77 1.75
C MET A 601 -10.48 18.80 0.93
N TYR A 602 -9.53 17.96 1.31
CA TYR A 602 -8.25 17.84 0.62
C TYR A 602 -7.98 16.38 0.23
N PRO A 603 -7.44 16.10 -0.98
CA PRO A 603 -7.26 14.74 -1.48
C PRO A 603 -6.53 13.80 -0.52
N GLU A 604 -5.57 14.31 0.27
CA GLU A 604 -4.74 13.48 1.14
C GLU A 604 -5.45 12.91 2.36
N PHE A 605 -6.63 13.41 2.73
CA PHE A 605 -7.32 12.94 3.91
C PHE A 605 -7.52 11.41 3.90
N GLY A 606 -8.00 10.87 2.77
CA GLY A 606 -8.27 9.44 2.62
C GLY A 606 -7.01 8.59 2.70
N ARG A 607 -5.91 9.04 2.08
CA ARG A 607 -4.59 8.39 2.16
C ARG A 607 -4.09 8.37 3.60
N LEU A 608 -4.05 9.53 4.25
CA LEU A 608 -3.52 9.71 5.60
C LEU A 608 -4.28 8.87 6.61
N TRP A 609 -5.62 8.89 6.55
CA TRP A 609 -6.44 8.11 7.47
C TRP A 609 -6.19 6.61 7.32
N ALA A 610 -6.20 6.09 6.08
CA ALA A 610 -5.89 4.69 5.82
C ALA A 610 -4.44 4.33 6.22
N SER A 611 -3.48 5.21 5.95
CA SER A 611 -2.07 5.00 6.28
C SER A 611 -1.86 4.87 7.78
N TYR A 612 -2.33 5.84 8.57
CA TYR A 612 -2.19 5.82 10.03
C TYR A 612 -2.84 4.60 10.69
N MET A 613 -3.99 4.15 10.18
CA MET A 613 -4.67 2.96 10.70
C MET A 613 -3.93 1.64 10.40
N ASN A 614 -3.14 1.60 9.32
CA ASN A 614 -2.37 0.42 8.93
C ASN A 614 -0.88 0.52 9.32
N GLY A 615 -0.48 1.57 10.04
CA GLY A 615 0.90 1.78 10.48
C GLY A 615 1.86 2.28 9.40
N GLY A 616 1.34 2.95 8.36
CA GLY A 616 2.14 3.61 7.33
C GLY A 616 2.66 5.00 7.73
N GLU A 617 3.53 5.58 6.89
CA GLU A 617 4.36 6.78 7.11
C GLU A 617 5.47 6.65 8.15
N ASP A 618 5.19 6.08 9.33
CA ASP A 618 6.16 6.02 10.44
C ASP A 618 6.29 4.64 11.09
N GLY A 619 5.62 3.62 10.54
CA GLY A 619 5.62 2.27 11.08
C GLY A 619 4.70 2.07 12.30
N ILE A 620 3.99 3.11 12.75
CA ILE A 620 3.20 3.06 14.00
C ILE A 620 1.71 2.93 13.68
N LYS A 621 1.17 1.74 13.95
CA LYS A 621 -0.26 1.45 13.81
C LYS A 621 -1.08 2.13 14.92
N ARG A 622 -1.89 3.12 14.53
CA ARG A 622 -2.69 3.96 15.42
C ARG A 622 -4.12 3.47 15.57
N THR A 623 -4.79 3.97 16.60
CA THR A 623 -6.23 3.72 16.77
C THR A 623 -7.03 4.37 15.63
N VAL A 624 -8.22 3.84 15.36
CA VAL A 624 -9.13 4.38 14.35
C VAL A 624 -9.49 5.84 14.66
N LEU A 625 -9.73 6.16 15.94
CA LEU A 625 -10.03 7.51 16.43
C LEU A 625 -8.88 8.50 16.23
N GLU A 626 -7.67 8.09 16.64
CA GLU A 626 -6.47 8.93 16.54
C GLU A 626 -6.12 9.21 15.08
N SER A 627 -6.19 8.18 14.23
CA SER A 627 -5.90 8.29 12.80
C SER A 627 -6.80 9.32 12.12
N TRP A 628 -8.09 9.37 12.46
CA TRP A 628 -9.05 10.34 11.91
C TRP A 628 -8.68 11.79 12.28
N ALA A 629 -8.39 12.03 13.55
CA ALA A 629 -8.02 13.35 14.04
C ALA A 629 -6.68 13.83 13.46
N LEU A 630 -5.66 12.96 13.42
CA LEU A 630 -4.34 13.29 12.87
C LEU A 630 -4.39 13.55 11.36
N ALA A 631 -5.07 12.70 10.60
CA ALA A 631 -5.25 12.92 9.16
C ALA A 631 -5.91 14.27 8.89
N SER A 632 -6.93 14.61 9.68
CA SER A 632 -7.58 15.91 9.58
C SER A 632 -6.67 17.07 9.98
N HIS A 633 -5.91 16.94 11.07
CA HIS A 633 -5.00 17.99 11.52
C HIS A 633 -3.96 18.33 10.46
N LYS A 634 -3.35 17.29 9.88
CA LYS A 634 -2.38 17.41 8.78
C LYS A 634 -2.96 18.16 7.60
N VAL A 635 -4.13 17.72 7.13
CA VAL A 635 -4.84 18.41 6.03
C VAL A 635 -5.17 19.87 6.38
N HIS A 636 -5.68 20.12 7.57
CA HIS A 636 -6.19 21.45 7.92
C HIS A 636 -5.09 22.45 8.25
N LYS A 637 -3.90 21.98 8.64
CA LYS A 637 -2.69 22.79 8.78
C LYS A 637 -2.19 23.34 7.45
N GLU A 638 -2.44 22.61 6.37
CA GLU A 638 -2.06 23.01 5.01
C GLU A 638 -3.07 23.99 4.39
N VAL A 639 -4.36 23.65 4.43
CA VAL A 639 -5.44 24.45 3.82
C VAL A 639 -5.79 25.72 4.64
N LYS A 640 -5.46 25.73 5.94
CA LYS A 640 -5.60 26.86 6.89
C LYS A 640 -6.99 27.53 6.85
N PRO A 641 -8.07 26.83 7.24
CA PRO A 641 -9.40 27.43 7.29
C PRO A 641 -9.44 28.65 8.23
N SER A 642 -10.34 29.60 7.95
CA SER A 642 -10.51 30.79 8.79
C SER A 642 -11.31 30.54 10.08
N HIS A 643 -11.74 29.29 10.32
CA HIS A 643 -12.59 28.88 11.43
C HIS A 643 -12.03 27.63 12.11
N ASP A 644 -12.49 27.34 13.32
CA ASP A 644 -12.13 26.11 14.04
C ASP A 644 -12.58 24.87 13.26
N VAL A 645 -11.69 23.89 13.11
CA VAL A 645 -12.08 22.57 12.60
C VAL A 645 -12.14 21.58 13.75
N ILE A 646 -13.28 20.95 13.93
CA ILE A 646 -13.55 20.00 15.00
C ILE A 646 -13.96 18.67 14.38
N MET A 647 -13.21 17.63 14.72
CA MET A 647 -13.53 16.25 14.42
C MET A 647 -14.19 15.60 15.63
N SER A 648 -15.35 14.98 15.40
CA SER A 648 -16.18 14.43 16.47
C SER A 648 -16.47 12.96 16.22
N SER A 649 -16.63 12.22 17.31
CA SER A 649 -16.81 10.79 17.27
C SER A 649 -17.74 10.33 18.38
N ALA A 650 -18.47 9.26 18.11
CA ALA A 650 -19.29 8.53 19.06
C ALA A 650 -18.81 7.07 19.10
N TYR A 651 -18.64 6.51 20.29
CA TYR A 651 -18.02 5.19 20.45
C TYR A 651 -18.44 4.51 21.75
N TRP A 652 -18.35 3.18 21.77
CA TRP A 652 -18.47 2.38 22.99
C TRP A 652 -17.17 2.47 23.81
N PRO A 653 -17.23 2.61 25.15
CA PRO A 653 -16.05 2.82 25.99
C PRO A 653 -14.93 1.79 25.77
N ASN A 654 -15.28 0.51 25.62
CA ASN A 654 -14.32 -0.58 25.43
C ASN A 654 -13.69 -0.61 24.02
N CYS A 655 -14.31 0.05 23.04
CA CYS A 655 -13.80 0.16 21.67
C CYS A 655 -12.89 1.38 21.43
N VAL A 656 -12.62 2.20 22.45
CA VAL A 656 -11.84 3.46 22.28
C VAL A 656 -10.43 3.24 21.73
N ASN A 657 -9.85 2.07 22.00
CA ASN A 657 -8.50 1.70 21.57
C ASN A 657 -8.47 0.81 20.33
N ASP A 658 -9.60 0.67 19.63
CA ASP A 658 -9.68 -0.15 18.43
C ASP A 658 -8.65 0.28 17.39
N LYS A 659 -7.89 -0.71 16.93
CA LYS A 659 -7.06 -0.65 15.73
C LYS A 659 -7.67 -1.59 14.69
N LEU A 660 -7.24 -1.44 13.44
CA LEU A 660 -7.57 -2.43 12.42
C LEU A 660 -7.02 -3.79 12.84
N LEU A 661 -7.87 -4.83 12.81
CA LEU A 661 -7.58 -6.22 13.19
C LEU A 661 -7.42 -6.47 14.70
N SER A 662 -6.89 -5.50 15.46
CA SER A 662 -6.76 -5.57 16.91
C SER A 662 -7.83 -4.71 17.60
N TYR A 663 -8.92 -5.34 18.06
CA TYR A 663 -10.07 -4.65 18.67
C TYR A 663 -10.79 -5.51 19.71
N THR A 664 -11.60 -4.85 20.55
CA THR A 664 -12.48 -5.53 21.51
C THR A 664 -13.93 -5.41 21.05
N PRO A 665 -14.69 -6.51 20.87
CA PRO A 665 -16.12 -6.43 20.59
C PRO A 665 -16.84 -5.61 21.67
N ASN A 666 -17.81 -4.79 21.27
CA ASN A 666 -18.69 -4.15 22.23
C ASN A 666 -19.37 -5.20 23.13
N ASP A 667 -19.31 -5.00 24.44
CA ASP A 667 -19.85 -5.89 25.48
C ASP A 667 -21.09 -5.31 26.17
N SER A 668 -21.57 -4.14 25.72
CA SER A 668 -22.70 -3.41 26.28
C SER A 668 -23.86 -3.26 25.29
N ASP A 669 -25.08 -3.34 25.79
CA ASP A 669 -26.30 -3.03 25.05
C ASP A 669 -27.01 -1.77 25.55
N ASP A 670 -26.45 -1.08 26.55
CA ASP A 670 -27.00 0.18 27.11
C ASP A 670 -26.50 1.39 26.31
N PRO A 671 -27.35 2.04 25.49
CA PRO A 671 -26.95 3.21 24.71
C PRO A 671 -26.45 4.38 25.57
N SER A 672 -26.78 4.43 26.86
CA SER A 672 -26.31 5.46 27.81
C SER A 672 -24.79 5.41 28.03
N GLU A 673 -24.14 4.30 27.68
CA GLU A 673 -22.70 4.13 27.80
C GLU A 673 -21.92 4.74 26.63
N ILE A 674 -22.58 5.05 25.51
CA ILE A 674 -21.95 5.71 24.36
C ILE A 674 -21.27 7.01 24.83
N ARG A 675 -20.01 7.18 24.42
CA ARG A 675 -19.21 8.36 24.71
C ARG A 675 -18.97 9.16 23.45
N PHE A 676 -18.82 10.47 23.64
CA PHE A 676 -18.46 11.40 22.58
C PHE A 676 -17.04 11.91 22.81
N ARG A 677 -16.26 11.96 21.73
CA ARG A 677 -14.93 12.56 21.73
C ARG A 677 -14.88 13.63 20.66
N ARG A 678 -14.44 14.82 21.05
CA ARG A 678 -14.29 16.00 20.20
C ARG A 678 -12.83 16.41 20.19
N VAL A 679 -12.28 16.61 19.00
CA VAL A 679 -10.89 17.04 18.81
C VAL A 679 -10.90 18.27 17.93
N LYS A 680 -10.48 19.41 18.47
CA LYS A 680 -10.10 20.54 17.64
C LYS A 680 -8.82 20.16 16.93
N VAL A 681 -8.86 20.15 15.60
CA VAL A 681 -7.74 19.80 14.73
C VAL A 681 -7.18 21.03 14.00
N TRP A 682 -7.85 22.18 14.09
CA TRP A 682 -7.38 23.47 13.62
C TRP A 682 -8.07 24.62 14.39
N PRO A 683 -7.38 25.74 14.72
CA PRO A 683 -5.96 26.02 14.48
C PRO A 683 -5.00 25.32 15.46
N THR A 684 -5.53 24.78 16.56
CA THR A 684 -4.75 23.96 17.51
C THR A 684 -5.14 22.50 17.40
N PHE A 685 -4.29 21.61 17.91
CA PHE A 685 -4.61 20.19 18.06
C PHE A 685 -4.86 19.88 19.54
N GLN A 686 -6.13 19.81 19.94
CA GLN A 686 -6.49 19.58 21.34
C GLN A 686 -7.82 18.85 21.48
N MET A 687 -7.90 18.02 22.51
CA MET A 687 -9.17 17.46 22.99
C MET A 687 -10.06 18.58 23.51
N LEU A 688 -11.35 18.52 23.19
CA LEU A 688 -12.37 19.41 23.73
C LEU A 688 -13.25 18.66 24.72
N GLU A 689 -13.80 19.41 25.68
CA GLU A 689 -14.83 18.95 26.61
C GLU A 689 -16.18 18.68 25.93
#